data_AF-A0A9D5SGY7-F1
#
_entry.id   AF-A0A9D5SGY7-F1
#
_cell.length_a   1.000
_cell.length_b   1.000
_cell.length_c   1.000
_cell.angle_alpha   90.00
_cell.angle_beta   90.00
_cell.angle_gamma   90.00
#
_symmetry.space_group_name_H-M   'P 1'
#
loop_
_entity.id
_entity.type
_entity.pdbx_description
1 polymer ?
#
loop_
_entity_poly.entity_id
_entity_poly.type
_entity_poly.pdbx_seq_one_letter_code
_entity_poly.pdbx_strand_id
1 'polypeptide(L)'
;MRDKSMFYKSILLAGMIFMALAESGLSAEKLHLYRLPYPGAEDKFYENSSQLFYLPLKTRRAVMSPAHQRWKPENFSAKVYTAWNSRGLMIAFTVRDRQAHNNAVLAKLWSEDCLEVFLDLRKKPEADYDGDAVHFVVAPPIAGTSEGRFYVVNERDMGKDFSAVSYLLPDGWGGKIFVPWSAFPEFEAVPGSELGLGLQISDDYGRPNNNPFFFAQYLTFCKGRMSNNAHNLHRWVLSEKFAPSAENDLANVMAVDVPNLMFSGQVDANIVMAEAFAKMASHIDWECVIADRKISGTAAPDKLSFTLPAGVFGRGTVKLKVYDAQKQLLGVLNLPFERFNGEALQQLQQDVSSLLKTTDLSKLAKDFPGKVADYFGLLNNVEQLKRMIFLEKTSDIDLLVDEINLRMQLLQNKTLQTENNLFKLLQISADQDAQLSVEYPRYHPDNKRRNDALIKFYSGSVPLARVRVTVNEKSAADRRKWIPAVYRREIIPTENKEHLLFFFTVGGSHNKSYWTNAKSLDGVRNIDAAVIADNAPADHAQAVREYAAKHKLPIVKEADLNKGMQVLYAGRPEKSSAIGKLLDKTFKLVWTTAGRNDMVLELADGLIANIRCISAAGCELIADALTARRPFTRQENVLLAKLVAAELAKSSVKPCSIPDNCDLMAADVHCHSIYSDGLLTPLGVLAAALYSQMDFLLIADHETAAGVLTLQQKLQSFGFKFPLIAGEESSLPDGHLNSYPLTESIPFGLSFEKLIQAAHAQGALVQYNHPATYSNRRDLQLNGIAGSGLEAWEHEMPPYAKNWAEIPAQIGSSDNHHTAFPTERTITYAASMDGNVFKNAVRKKQTAMIDAASEEFIYGPDELKGMLLTALQEPEKYLHTPHYRRLQKFLNNADIAGLFNSMPGYTPIERGLE
;
A
#
# COMPACT_ATOMS: atom_id res chain seq x y z
N MET A 1 18.22 -15.08 14.81
CA MET A 1 17.70 -16.45 15.01
C MET A 1 16.23 -16.37 15.46
N ARG A 2 15.32 -15.92 14.59
CA ARG A 2 13.88 -16.15 14.72
C ARG A 2 13.41 -16.84 13.45
N ASP A 3 13.48 -18.15 13.49
CA ASP A 3 12.44 -19.07 13.93
C ASP A 3 11.50 -19.39 12.77
N LYS A 4 11.78 -20.56 12.20
CA LYS A 4 11.22 -21.20 11.00
C LYS A 4 9.78 -21.64 11.24
N SER A 5 9.05 -20.91 12.08
CA SER A 5 7.92 -21.46 12.78
C SER A 5 6.70 -21.65 11.91
N MET A 6 6.44 -21.00 10.77
CA MET A 6 5.18 -21.31 10.04
C MET A 6 5.23 -22.64 9.24
N PHE A 7 6.38 -22.97 8.64
CA PHE A 7 6.61 -24.27 8.00
C PHE A 7 6.88 -25.36 9.06
N TYR A 8 7.60 -25.01 10.14
CA TYR A 8 7.70 -25.86 11.32
C TYR A 8 6.40 -25.95 12.12
N LYS A 9 5.42 -25.05 12.01
CA LYS A 9 4.13 -25.06 12.75
C LYS A 9 3.17 -26.03 12.11
N SER A 10 3.20 -26.20 10.79
CA SER A 10 2.49 -27.31 10.15
C SER A 10 3.09 -28.66 10.54
N ILE A 11 4.42 -28.73 10.71
CA ILE A 11 5.16 -29.92 11.16
C ILE A 11 5.05 -30.14 12.69
N LEU A 12 4.99 -29.10 13.51
CA LEU A 12 4.77 -29.12 14.97
C LEU A 12 3.30 -29.36 15.29
N LEU A 13 2.37 -28.87 14.49
CA LEU A 13 0.95 -29.21 14.58
C LEU A 13 0.73 -30.66 14.15
N ALA A 14 1.37 -31.12 13.07
CA ALA A 14 1.41 -32.55 12.71
C ALA A 14 2.09 -33.40 13.80
N GLY A 15 3.16 -32.89 14.42
CA GLY A 15 3.90 -33.51 15.52
C GLY A 15 3.14 -33.54 16.86
N MET A 16 2.35 -32.50 17.18
CA MET A 16 1.47 -32.44 18.36
C MET A 16 0.18 -33.25 18.15
N ILE A 17 -0.31 -33.37 16.91
CA ILE A 17 -1.34 -34.36 16.52
C ILE A 17 -0.79 -35.78 16.70
N PHE A 18 0.47 -36.01 16.33
CA PHE A 18 1.21 -37.26 16.56
C PHE A 18 1.33 -37.59 18.05
N MET A 19 1.68 -36.63 18.92
CA MET A 19 1.84 -36.86 20.37
C MET A 19 0.51 -37.08 21.10
N ALA A 20 -0.56 -36.35 20.76
CA ALA A 20 -1.89 -36.57 21.37
C ALA A 20 -2.56 -37.89 20.92
N LEU A 21 -2.22 -38.40 19.72
CA LEU A 21 -2.64 -39.73 19.25
C LEU A 21 -1.82 -40.87 19.87
N ALA A 22 -0.55 -40.61 20.20
CA ALA A 22 0.30 -41.52 20.97
C ALA A 22 -0.16 -41.64 22.44
N GLU A 23 -0.62 -40.55 23.06
CA GLU A 23 -1.21 -40.55 24.42
C GLU A 23 -2.60 -41.19 24.49
N SER A 24 -3.32 -41.30 23.36
CA SER A 24 -4.62 -41.98 23.24
C SER A 24 -4.56 -43.41 22.67
N GLY A 25 -3.35 -43.96 22.48
CA GLY A 25 -3.12 -45.38 22.15
C GLY A 25 -3.29 -45.80 20.69
N LEU A 26 -3.12 -44.89 19.71
CA LEU A 26 -3.38 -45.15 18.29
C LEU A 26 -2.10 -45.06 17.44
N SER A 27 -1.81 -46.09 16.63
CA SER A 27 -0.60 -46.17 15.80
C SER A 27 -0.63 -45.23 14.58
N ALA A 28 0.51 -44.60 14.29
CA ALA A 28 0.63 -43.35 13.54
C ALA A 28 1.06 -43.46 12.06
N GLU A 29 0.51 -44.37 11.26
CA GLU A 29 1.03 -44.54 9.89
C GLU A 29 0.44 -43.63 8.80
N LYS A 30 -0.69 -42.92 9.00
CA LYS A 30 -1.46 -42.35 7.87
C LYS A 30 -2.26 -41.09 8.20
N LEU A 31 -1.68 -39.89 8.11
CA LEU A 31 -2.47 -38.63 8.04
C LEU A 31 -1.62 -37.39 7.67
N HIS A 32 -2.03 -36.65 6.62
CA HIS A 32 -1.51 -35.31 6.26
C HIS A 32 -2.66 -34.41 5.71
N LEU A 33 -2.77 -33.14 6.17
CA LEU A 33 -3.88 -32.16 6.00
C LEU A 33 -3.49 -30.94 5.12
N TYR A 34 -4.35 -30.37 4.23
CA TYR A 34 -4.22 -28.99 3.64
C TYR A 34 -5.47 -28.33 2.96
N ARG A 35 -5.31 -26.99 2.70
CA ARG A 35 -6.07 -25.72 2.35
C ARG A 35 -7.49 -25.66 1.68
N LEU A 36 -8.30 -24.63 2.02
CA LEU A 36 -9.47 -24.08 1.25
C LEU A 36 -9.33 -22.56 0.93
N PRO A 37 -10.04 -22.01 -0.10
CA PRO A 37 -9.73 -20.74 -0.79
C PRO A 37 -10.41 -19.46 -0.24
N TYR A 38 -9.91 -18.31 -0.73
CA TYR A 38 -10.28 -16.92 -0.40
C TYR A 38 -11.54 -16.40 -1.15
N PRO A 39 -12.45 -15.60 -0.54
CA PRO A 39 -13.55 -14.94 -1.25
C PRO A 39 -13.16 -13.53 -1.72
N GLY A 40 -12.75 -13.40 -2.99
CA GLY A 40 -12.56 -12.10 -3.64
C GLY A 40 -11.61 -12.15 -4.82
N ALA A 41 -12.14 -12.47 -6.00
CA ALA A 41 -11.49 -12.16 -7.27
C ALA A 41 -12.58 -11.82 -8.29
N GLU A 42 -12.62 -10.56 -8.75
CA GLU A 42 -12.92 -10.34 -10.15
C GLU A 42 -11.61 -10.57 -10.92
N ASP A 43 -11.68 -11.58 -11.77
CA ASP A 43 -10.71 -12.12 -12.73
C ASP A 43 -9.45 -12.88 -12.24
N LYS A 44 -9.66 -14.22 -12.27
CA LYS A 44 -8.77 -15.31 -12.73
C LYS A 44 -7.39 -15.43 -12.06
N PHE A 45 -7.25 -16.39 -11.15
CA PHE A 45 -6.19 -17.42 -11.06
C PHE A 45 -6.50 -18.29 -9.81
N TYR A 46 -6.51 -19.61 -9.96
CA TYR A 46 -6.97 -20.60 -8.95
C TYR A 46 -5.76 -21.40 -8.40
N GLU A 47 -5.71 -21.65 -7.08
CA GLU A 47 -4.68 -22.45 -6.37
C GLU A 47 -5.27 -23.39 -5.27
N ASN A 48 -5.10 -24.71 -5.47
CA ASN A 48 -4.73 -25.87 -4.61
C ASN A 48 -5.10 -26.01 -3.09
N SER A 49 -5.74 -27.13 -2.66
CA SER A 49 -5.10 -28.41 -2.16
C SER A 49 -6.10 -29.47 -1.54
N SER A 50 -5.87 -30.78 -1.77
CA SER A 50 -5.99 -32.02 -0.93
C SER A 50 -7.26 -32.53 -0.15
N GLN A 51 -7.54 -33.86 -0.30
CA GLN A 51 -8.61 -34.78 0.18
C GLN A 51 -10.09 -34.33 0.19
N LEU A 52 -10.83 -34.70 -0.88
CA LEU A 52 -12.27 -34.49 -1.07
C LEU A 52 -13.15 -35.24 -0.04
N PHE A 53 -13.88 -34.47 0.77
CA PHE A 53 -15.34 -34.46 0.63
C PHE A 53 -15.71 -33.88 -0.75
N TYR A 54 -16.72 -34.42 -1.42
CA TYR A 54 -17.30 -33.79 -2.60
C TYR A 54 -18.17 -32.56 -2.21
N LEU A 55 -17.71 -31.34 -2.53
CA LEU A 55 -18.56 -30.16 -2.73
C LEU A 55 -18.56 -29.74 -4.20
N PRO A 56 -19.67 -29.90 -4.93
CA PRO A 56 -19.89 -29.10 -6.12
C PRO A 56 -20.35 -27.70 -5.68
N LEU A 57 -19.43 -26.75 -5.55
CA LEU A 57 -19.78 -25.32 -5.47
C LEU A 57 -20.16 -24.80 -6.87
N LYS A 58 -21.37 -25.17 -7.31
CA LYS A 58 -22.12 -24.41 -8.33
C LYS A 58 -23.29 -23.69 -7.66
N THR A 59 -23.01 -22.84 -6.68
CA THR A 59 -23.98 -21.82 -6.22
C THR A 59 -23.30 -20.46 -6.17
N ARG A 60 -23.66 -19.63 -7.15
CA ARG A 60 -23.16 -18.26 -7.43
C ARG A 60 -23.48 -17.20 -6.36
N ARG A 61 -23.63 -17.52 -5.07
CA ARG A 61 -23.92 -16.50 -4.04
C ARG A 61 -23.34 -16.87 -2.68
N ALA A 62 -22.16 -16.33 -2.35
CA ALA A 62 -21.93 -15.86 -0.99
C ALA A 62 -22.84 -14.64 -0.81
N VAL A 63 -23.76 -14.67 0.16
CA VAL A 63 -24.58 -13.50 0.49
C VAL A 63 -23.76 -12.64 1.43
N MET A 64 -22.95 -11.74 0.86
CA MET A 64 -22.34 -10.65 1.62
C MET A 64 -23.45 -9.69 2.06
N SER A 65 -23.50 -9.33 3.33
CA SER A 65 -24.38 -8.26 3.80
C SER A 65 -23.93 -6.90 3.22
N PRO A 66 -24.80 -5.88 3.15
CA PRO A 66 -24.45 -4.59 2.55
C PRO A 66 -23.35 -3.79 3.29
N ALA A 67 -22.90 -4.21 4.47
CA ALA A 67 -21.89 -3.51 5.28
C ALA A 67 -20.41 -3.82 4.88
N HIS A 68 -20.19 -4.59 3.81
CA HIS A 68 -18.94 -5.33 3.56
C HIS A 68 -17.80 -4.61 2.78
N GLN A 69 -17.60 -3.30 2.93
CA GLN A 69 -16.51 -2.60 2.20
C GLN A 69 -15.10 -2.69 2.84
N ARG A 70 -14.93 -3.45 3.93
CA ARG A 70 -13.67 -3.49 4.71
C ARG A 70 -12.88 -4.82 4.64
N TRP A 71 -13.42 -5.87 3.99
CA TRP A 71 -12.73 -7.16 3.89
C TRP A 71 -11.60 -7.12 2.84
N LYS A 72 -10.35 -7.33 3.29
CA LYS A 72 -9.19 -7.52 2.41
C LYS A 72 -8.50 -8.87 2.69
N PRO A 73 -8.06 -9.61 1.65
CA PRO A 73 -7.44 -10.93 1.82
C PRO A 73 -6.20 -10.98 2.69
N GLU A 74 -5.55 -9.84 2.74
CA GLU A 74 -4.28 -9.61 3.39
C GLU A 74 -4.45 -9.42 4.91
N ASN A 75 -5.69 -9.23 5.39
CA ASN A 75 -6.02 -8.89 6.78
C ASN A 75 -6.84 -9.97 7.47
N PHE A 76 -7.81 -10.58 6.77
CA PHE A 76 -8.67 -11.63 7.33
C PHE A 76 -8.91 -12.74 6.31
N SER A 77 -8.59 -13.98 6.66
CA SER A 77 -8.82 -15.16 5.79
C SER A 77 -8.94 -16.43 6.62
N ALA A 78 -9.59 -17.47 6.13
CA ALA A 78 -9.66 -18.73 6.86
C ALA A 78 -9.47 -19.94 5.95
N LYS A 79 -8.97 -21.01 6.55
CA LYS A 79 -8.80 -22.34 5.94
C LYS A 79 -9.48 -23.34 6.85
N VAL A 80 -10.33 -24.18 6.28
CA VAL A 80 -11.02 -25.26 7.01
C VAL A 80 -10.79 -26.58 6.30
N TYR A 81 -10.58 -27.63 7.08
CA TYR A 81 -10.29 -29.01 6.69
C TYR A 81 -11.31 -29.91 7.32
N THR A 82 -11.75 -30.92 6.57
CA THR A 82 -12.66 -31.95 7.07
C THR A 82 -12.14 -33.32 6.68
N ALA A 83 -12.14 -34.28 7.61
CA ALA A 83 -11.76 -35.67 7.36
C ALA A 83 -12.65 -36.59 8.21
N TRP A 84 -12.88 -37.83 7.78
CA TRP A 84 -13.71 -38.77 8.52
C TRP A 84 -13.11 -40.19 8.52
N ASN A 85 -13.45 -40.99 9.53
CA ASN A 85 -13.12 -42.41 9.60
C ASN A 85 -14.24 -43.17 10.32
N SER A 86 -14.04 -44.43 10.71
CA SER A 86 -15.03 -45.22 11.45
C SER A 86 -15.37 -44.71 12.86
N ARG A 87 -14.61 -43.74 13.40
CA ARG A 87 -14.78 -43.22 14.78
C ARG A 87 -15.43 -41.85 14.84
N GLY A 88 -15.24 -41.00 13.84
CA GLY A 88 -15.82 -39.66 13.85
C GLY A 88 -15.46 -38.78 12.65
N LEU A 89 -16.00 -37.57 12.66
CA LEU A 89 -15.65 -36.45 11.79
C LEU A 89 -14.63 -35.56 12.49
N MET A 90 -13.55 -35.24 11.80
CA MET A 90 -12.56 -34.24 12.20
C MET A 90 -12.75 -32.98 11.36
N ILE A 91 -12.75 -31.83 12.02
CA ILE A 91 -12.74 -30.50 11.40
C ILE A 91 -11.55 -29.75 11.97
N ALA A 92 -10.62 -29.30 11.12
CA ALA A 92 -9.47 -28.51 11.54
C ALA A 92 -9.45 -27.19 10.78
N PHE A 93 -8.93 -26.12 11.38
CA PHE A 93 -8.97 -24.82 10.73
C PHE A 93 -7.87 -23.87 11.20
N THR A 94 -7.62 -22.86 10.38
CA THR A 94 -6.79 -21.69 10.71
C THR A 94 -7.49 -20.45 10.20
N VAL A 95 -7.58 -19.43 11.03
CA VAL A 95 -8.06 -18.09 10.71
C VAL A 95 -6.85 -17.15 10.81
N ARG A 96 -6.57 -16.44 9.72
CA ARG A 96 -5.68 -15.29 9.74
C ARG A 96 -6.52 -14.10 10.20
N ASP A 97 -6.08 -13.48 11.26
CA ASP A 97 -6.75 -12.37 11.91
C ASP A 97 -5.70 -11.60 12.73
N ARG A 98 -5.53 -10.31 12.46
CA ARG A 98 -4.51 -9.51 13.16
C ARG A 98 -4.96 -9.05 14.54
N GLN A 99 -6.25 -9.20 14.88
CA GLN A 99 -6.85 -8.71 16.12
C GLN A 99 -7.89 -9.71 16.64
N ALA A 100 -7.45 -10.80 17.27
CA ALA A 100 -8.36 -11.74 17.91
C ALA A 100 -8.87 -11.20 19.27
N HIS A 101 -10.13 -10.80 19.34
CA HIS A 101 -10.86 -10.34 20.51
C HIS A 101 -11.89 -11.38 20.95
N ASN A 102 -11.67 -12.00 22.11
CA ASN A 102 -12.55 -13.06 22.62
C ASN A 102 -12.79 -12.98 24.13
N ASN A 103 -13.33 -11.85 24.61
CA ASN A 103 -13.56 -11.57 26.02
C ASN A 103 -14.99 -11.91 26.51
N ALA A 104 -15.92 -12.22 25.61
CA ALA A 104 -17.29 -12.60 25.93
C ALA A 104 -17.36 -13.91 26.71
N VAL A 105 -18.42 -14.09 27.51
CA VAL A 105 -18.74 -15.39 28.14
C VAL A 105 -19.07 -16.44 27.08
N LEU A 106 -18.91 -17.74 27.38
CA LEU A 106 -19.04 -18.85 26.40
C LEU A 106 -20.33 -18.76 25.54
N ALA A 107 -21.48 -18.48 26.18
CA ALA A 107 -22.78 -18.36 25.50
C ALA A 107 -22.90 -17.14 24.54
N LYS A 108 -21.92 -16.23 24.53
CA LYS A 108 -21.87 -15.03 23.70
C LYS A 108 -20.67 -14.98 22.74
N LEU A 109 -19.87 -16.05 22.68
CA LEU A 109 -18.70 -16.13 21.78
C LEU A 109 -19.06 -15.95 20.30
N TRP A 110 -20.28 -16.35 19.89
CA TRP A 110 -20.78 -16.14 18.52
C TRP A 110 -20.79 -14.66 18.09
N SER A 111 -20.71 -13.75 19.05
CA SER A 111 -20.73 -12.31 18.82
C SER A 111 -19.33 -11.68 18.73
N GLU A 112 -18.26 -12.47 18.83
CA GLU A 112 -16.85 -12.08 18.76
C GLU A 112 -16.11 -12.98 17.73
N ASP A 113 -14.77 -13.05 17.74
CA ASP A 113 -14.07 -13.84 16.70
C ASP A 113 -14.22 -15.32 16.95
N CYS A 114 -14.96 -16.00 16.08
CA CYS A 114 -15.20 -17.41 16.27
C CYS A 114 -15.47 -18.13 14.94
N LEU A 115 -15.31 -19.44 14.97
CA LEU A 115 -15.77 -20.36 13.94
C LEU A 115 -17.00 -21.06 14.51
N GLU A 116 -18.13 -20.80 13.88
CA GLU A 116 -19.38 -21.50 14.08
C GLU A 116 -19.47 -22.67 13.09
N VAL A 117 -19.73 -23.87 13.62
CA VAL A 117 -19.86 -25.11 12.83
C VAL A 117 -21.22 -25.71 13.09
N PHE A 118 -21.97 -25.95 12.02
CA PHE A 118 -23.33 -26.49 12.07
C PHE A 118 -23.35 -27.84 11.36
N LEU A 119 -23.74 -28.87 12.08
CA LEU A 119 -23.80 -30.25 11.60
C LEU A 119 -25.23 -30.77 11.75
N ASP A 120 -25.77 -31.44 10.73
CA ASP A 120 -27.08 -32.12 10.80
C ASP A 120 -26.98 -33.52 10.19
N LEU A 121 -26.99 -34.53 11.06
CA LEU A 121 -26.86 -35.94 10.66
C LEU A 121 -28.23 -36.61 10.41
N ARG A 122 -29.34 -35.88 10.54
CA ARG A 122 -30.69 -36.44 10.32
C ARG A 122 -30.91 -36.76 8.85
N LYS A 123 -31.64 -37.85 8.56
CA LYS A 123 -32.05 -38.23 7.19
C LYS A 123 -32.99 -37.20 6.55
N LYS A 124 -33.85 -36.56 7.36
CA LYS A 124 -34.71 -35.45 6.96
C LYS A 124 -34.39 -34.26 7.87
N PRO A 125 -33.80 -33.18 7.36
CA PRO A 125 -33.55 -31.99 8.17
C PRO A 125 -34.88 -31.38 8.59
N GLU A 126 -34.95 -30.89 9.83
CA GLU A 126 -36.04 -30.06 10.35
C GLU A 126 -35.56 -28.61 10.48
N ALA A 127 -36.46 -27.69 10.81
CA ALA A 127 -36.09 -26.28 10.94
C ALA A 127 -35.12 -26.06 12.13
N ASP A 128 -35.37 -26.69 13.27
CA ASP A 128 -34.59 -26.48 14.47
C ASP A 128 -33.36 -27.40 14.54
N TYR A 129 -32.31 -26.91 15.21
CA TYR A 129 -31.08 -27.66 15.51
C TYR A 129 -31.28 -28.41 16.84
N ASP A 130 -31.88 -29.59 16.78
CA ASP A 130 -32.05 -30.48 17.94
C ASP A 130 -31.67 -31.94 17.59
N GLY A 131 -31.48 -32.76 18.62
CA GLY A 131 -31.18 -34.18 18.48
C GLY A 131 -29.86 -34.46 17.77
N ASP A 132 -29.93 -34.93 16.52
CA ASP A 132 -28.75 -35.25 15.68
C ASP A 132 -28.27 -34.05 14.84
N ALA A 133 -28.75 -32.84 15.16
CA ALA A 133 -28.25 -31.58 14.61
C ALA A 133 -27.60 -30.72 15.71
N VAL A 134 -26.34 -30.35 15.52
CA VAL A 134 -25.50 -29.68 16.52
C VAL A 134 -24.86 -28.41 15.96
N HIS A 135 -24.77 -27.40 16.80
CA HIS A 135 -24.09 -26.13 16.53
C HIS A 135 -22.95 -25.92 17.54
N PHE A 136 -21.74 -25.87 17.01
CA PHE A 136 -20.50 -25.61 17.74
C PHE A 136 -20.03 -24.17 17.51
N VAL A 137 -19.48 -23.55 18.56
CA VAL A 137 -18.76 -22.28 18.49
C VAL A 137 -17.36 -22.51 19.04
N VAL A 138 -16.34 -22.26 18.23
CA VAL A 138 -14.94 -22.32 18.64
C VAL A 138 -14.34 -20.93 18.51
N ALA A 139 -13.76 -20.43 19.59
CA ALA A 139 -13.10 -19.12 19.65
C ALA A 139 -11.61 -19.30 20.00
N PRO A 140 -10.72 -18.37 19.60
CA PRO A 140 -9.34 -18.36 20.04
C PRO A 140 -9.23 -18.22 21.57
N PRO A 141 -8.12 -18.68 22.15
CA PRO A 141 -7.79 -18.38 23.54
C PRO A 141 -7.74 -16.87 23.80
N ILE A 142 -8.07 -16.46 25.03
CA ILE A 142 -7.85 -15.09 25.49
C ILE A 142 -6.33 -14.86 25.58
N ALA A 143 -5.87 -13.68 25.17
CA ALA A 143 -4.45 -13.30 25.28
C ALA A 143 -3.92 -13.57 26.70
N GLY A 144 -2.83 -14.35 26.80
CA GLY A 144 -2.25 -14.79 28.07
C GLY A 144 -2.78 -16.11 28.63
N THR A 145 -3.73 -16.78 27.97
CA THR A 145 -4.22 -18.12 28.32
C THR A 145 -3.90 -19.14 27.22
N SER A 146 -3.76 -20.41 27.59
CA SER A 146 -3.54 -21.53 26.65
C SER A 146 -4.79 -22.37 26.40
N GLU A 147 -5.90 -22.05 27.05
CA GLU A 147 -7.14 -22.82 26.96
C GLU A 147 -7.98 -22.35 25.78
N GLY A 148 -8.21 -23.25 24.82
CA GLY A 148 -9.14 -23.01 23.73
C GLY A 148 -10.58 -22.90 24.23
N ARG A 149 -11.36 -22.00 23.62
CA ARG A 149 -12.73 -21.70 24.05
C ARG A 149 -13.72 -22.35 23.10
N PHE A 150 -14.54 -23.25 23.64
CA PHE A 150 -15.52 -24.02 22.87
C PHE A 150 -16.86 -24.03 23.58
N TYR A 151 -17.94 -23.90 22.81
CA TYR A 151 -19.30 -23.90 23.31
C TYR A 151 -20.23 -24.63 22.32
N VAL A 152 -21.16 -25.42 22.84
CA VAL A 152 -22.24 -26.03 22.05
C VAL A 152 -23.51 -25.23 22.33
N VAL A 153 -24.10 -24.65 21.28
CA VAL A 153 -25.14 -23.62 21.44
C VAL A 153 -26.46 -24.18 21.97
N ASN A 154 -26.79 -25.42 21.63
CA ASN A 154 -28.02 -26.06 22.09
C ASN A 154 -27.73 -26.83 23.38
N GLU A 155 -28.03 -26.22 24.53
CA GLU A 155 -27.68 -26.70 25.89
C GLU A 155 -28.21 -28.10 26.27
N ARG A 156 -29.05 -28.73 25.44
CA ARG A 156 -29.60 -30.09 25.68
C ARG A 156 -28.60 -31.23 25.42
N ASP A 157 -27.43 -30.95 24.83
CA ASP A 157 -26.45 -31.96 24.38
C ASP A 157 -25.20 -32.11 25.26
N MET A 158 -25.19 -31.58 26.51
CA MET A 158 -24.05 -31.63 27.44
C MET A 158 -23.60 -33.04 27.91
N GLY A 159 -24.08 -34.12 27.29
CA GLY A 159 -23.74 -35.51 27.61
C GLY A 159 -23.02 -36.29 26.50
N LYS A 160 -22.69 -35.64 25.37
CA LYS A 160 -21.98 -36.25 24.23
C LYS A 160 -20.49 -35.86 24.26
N ASP A 161 -19.59 -36.83 24.03
CA ASP A 161 -18.12 -36.65 24.13
C ASP A 161 -17.50 -35.92 22.92
N PHE A 162 -17.88 -34.66 22.69
CA PHE A 162 -17.22 -33.81 21.71
C PHE A 162 -15.86 -33.32 22.24
N SER A 163 -14.87 -33.21 21.36
CA SER A 163 -13.61 -32.55 21.72
C SER A 163 -13.27 -31.45 20.75
N ALA A 164 -12.91 -30.29 21.27
CA ALA A 164 -12.42 -29.18 20.47
C ALA A 164 -11.24 -28.52 21.18
N VAL A 165 -10.28 -28.06 20.40
CA VAL A 165 -9.15 -27.25 20.87
C VAL A 165 -8.96 -26.07 19.95
N SER A 166 -8.55 -24.93 20.50
CA SER A 166 -8.13 -23.77 19.73
C SER A 166 -6.84 -23.19 20.31
N TYR A 167 -6.09 -22.48 19.48
CA TYR A 167 -4.77 -21.95 19.81
C TYR A 167 -4.49 -20.69 18.99
N LEU A 168 -3.67 -19.79 19.55
CA LEU A 168 -3.22 -18.58 18.87
C LEU A 168 -2.11 -18.90 17.85
N LEU A 169 -2.10 -18.16 16.76
CA LEU A 169 -1.07 -18.16 15.71
C LEU A 169 -0.48 -16.74 15.61
N PRO A 170 0.74 -16.56 15.07
CA PRO A 170 1.37 -15.23 14.98
C PRO A 170 0.57 -14.20 14.17
N ASP A 171 -0.25 -14.66 13.24
CA ASP A 171 -1.07 -13.86 12.35
C ASP A 171 -2.56 -14.23 12.43
N GLY A 172 -3.00 -14.80 13.56
CA GLY A 172 -4.40 -15.17 13.81
C GLY A 172 -4.56 -16.28 14.82
N TRP A 173 -5.37 -17.28 14.49
CA TRP A 173 -5.68 -18.38 15.39
C TRP A 173 -6.11 -19.64 14.63
N GLY A 174 -6.19 -20.77 15.31
CA GLY A 174 -6.62 -22.02 14.69
C GLY A 174 -7.23 -22.96 15.70
N GLY A 175 -7.73 -24.08 15.22
CA GLY A 175 -8.36 -25.06 16.08
C GLY A 175 -8.72 -26.36 15.39
N LYS A 176 -9.24 -27.29 16.18
CA LYS A 176 -9.69 -28.62 15.79
C LYS A 176 -10.96 -28.97 16.54
N ILE A 177 -11.86 -29.67 15.88
CA ILE A 177 -13.10 -30.21 16.42
C ILE A 177 -13.15 -31.67 15.99
N PHE A 178 -13.28 -32.58 16.93
CA PHE A 178 -13.59 -33.97 16.68
C PHE A 178 -15.01 -34.26 17.17
N VAL A 179 -15.80 -34.78 16.24
CA VAL A 179 -17.19 -35.15 16.41
C VAL A 179 -17.27 -36.68 16.30
N PRO A 180 -17.35 -37.41 17.42
CA PRO A 180 -17.42 -38.87 17.36
C PRO A 180 -18.78 -39.33 16.84
N TRP A 181 -18.80 -40.39 16.04
CA TRP A 181 -20.07 -40.97 15.57
C TRP A 181 -20.89 -41.58 16.71
N SER A 182 -20.24 -41.98 17.82
CA SER A 182 -20.93 -42.44 19.02
C SER A 182 -21.81 -41.38 19.66
N ALA A 183 -21.60 -40.10 19.37
CA ALA A 183 -22.50 -39.02 19.79
C ALA A 183 -23.83 -39.01 19.02
N PHE A 184 -23.94 -39.78 17.93
CA PHE A 184 -25.09 -39.83 17.02
C PHE A 184 -25.42 -41.29 16.66
N PRO A 185 -26.00 -42.06 17.60
CA PRO A 185 -26.19 -43.50 17.43
C PRO A 185 -27.10 -43.89 16.26
N GLU A 186 -27.97 -42.98 15.81
CA GLU A 186 -28.88 -43.17 14.67
C GLU A 186 -28.23 -42.84 13.31
N PHE A 187 -27.02 -42.25 13.32
CA PHE A 187 -26.25 -41.97 12.11
C PHE A 187 -25.25 -43.09 11.84
N GLU A 188 -25.51 -43.86 10.78
CA GLU A 188 -24.57 -44.88 10.31
C GLU A 188 -23.51 -44.23 9.42
N ALA A 189 -22.29 -44.08 9.92
CA ALA A 189 -21.18 -43.46 9.19
C ALA A 189 -20.49 -44.45 8.22
N VAL A 190 -21.12 -44.68 7.08
CA VAL A 190 -20.60 -45.51 5.98
C VAL A 190 -20.51 -44.70 4.69
N PRO A 191 -19.74 -45.15 3.68
CA PRO A 191 -19.75 -44.52 2.38
C PRO A 191 -21.16 -44.48 1.79
N GLY A 192 -21.58 -43.33 1.27
CA GLY A 192 -22.93 -43.05 0.82
C GLY A 192 -23.80 -42.32 1.85
N SER A 193 -23.41 -42.29 3.13
CA SER A 193 -24.19 -41.61 4.17
C SER A 193 -24.20 -40.10 3.98
N GLU A 194 -25.37 -39.50 4.10
CA GLU A 194 -25.56 -38.06 3.91
C GLU A 194 -25.51 -37.28 5.23
N LEU A 195 -24.75 -36.19 5.27
CA LEU A 195 -24.73 -35.23 6.37
C LEU A 195 -24.94 -33.80 5.87
N GLY A 196 -25.57 -32.96 6.71
CA GLY A 196 -25.60 -31.52 6.55
C GLY A 196 -24.39 -30.89 7.22
N LEU A 197 -23.63 -30.05 6.52
CA LEU A 197 -22.54 -29.27 7.11
C LEU A 197 -22.58 -27.83 6.59
N GLY A 198 -22.44 -26.88 7.51
CA GLY A 198 -22.28 -25.46 7.24
C GLY A 198 -21.30 -24.83 8.21
N LEU A 199 -20.62 -23.79 7.74
CA LEU A 199 -19.59 -23.08 8.49
C LEU A 199 -19.88 -21.58 8.43
N GLN A 200 -19.69 -20.90 9.55
CA GLN A 200 -19.75 -19.46 9.64
C GLN A 200 -18.57 -18.94 10.44
N ILE A 201 -17.86 -17.95 9.91
CA ILE A 201 -16.77 -17.30 10.63
C ILE A 201 -17.24 -15.90 11.00
N SER A 202 -17.24 -15.63 12.29
CA SER A 202 -17.55 -14.34 12.89
C SER A 202 -16.26 -13.60 13.13
N ASP A 203 -16.21 -12.36 12.69
CA ASP A 203 -15.13 -11.41 12.90
C ASP A 203 -15.71 -10.13 13.50
N ASP A 204 -15.11 -9.64 14.58
CA ASP A 204 -15.53 -8.45 15.30
C ASP A 204 -14.94 -7.14 14.74
N TYR A 205 -14.13 -7.23 13.66
CA TYR A 205 -13.40 -6.12 13.07
C TYR A 205 -14.23 -4.84 12.94
N GLY A 206 -13.84 -3.83 13.73
CA GLY A 206 -14.44 -2.49 13.71
C GLY A 206 -15.62 -2.28 14.65
N ARG A 207 -15.83 -3.14 15.67
CA ARG A 207 -16.74 -2.83 16.78
C ARG A 207 -16.27 -1.60 17.56
N PRO A 208 -17.07 -0.53 17.64
CA PRO A 208 -16.95 0.40 18.75
C PRO A 208 -17.47 -0.34 20.01
N ASN A 209 -16.68 -0.33 21.08
CA ASN A 209 -17.02 -1.00 22.33
C ASN A 209 -18.48 -0.71 22.76
N ASN A 210 -19.22 -1.77 23.11
CA ASN A 210 -20.58 -1.76 23.70
C ASN A 210 -21.81 -1.47 22.82
N ASN A 211 -21.79 -1.70 21.50
CA ASN A 211 -23.07 -1.81 20.77
C ASN A 211 -23.60 -3.26 20.73
N PRO A 212 -24.59 -3.64 21.57
CA PRO A 212 -25.19 -4.98 21.55
C PRO A 212 -25.95 -5.30 20.25
N PHE A 213 -26.10 -4.33 19.35
CA PHE A 213 -26.78 -4.48 18.06
C PHE A 213 -25.82 -4.53 16.85
N PHE A 214 -24.50 -4.58 17.06
CA PHE A 214 -23.53 -4.76 15.98
C PHE A 214 -23.33 -6.25 15.70
N PHE A 215 -23.89 -6.71 14.57
CA PHE A 215 -23.75 -8.09 14.10
C PHE A 215 -22.30 -8.34 13.69
N ALA A 216 -21.70 -9.45 14.16
CA ALA A 216 -20.40 -9.90 13.69
C ALA A 216 -20.42 -10.07 12.16
N GLN A 217 -19.26 -9.89 11.51
CA GLN A 217 -19.16 -10.07 10.06
C GLN A 217 -19.05 -11.56 9.76
N TYR A 218 -19.91 -12.09 8.89
CA TYR A 218 -20.05 -13.53 8.68
C TYR A 218 -19.57 -13.96 7.28
N LEU A 219 -18.66 -14.93 7.21
CA LEU A 219 -18.45 -15.73 6.00
C LEU A 219 -19.21 -17.04 6.13
N THR A 220 -20.27 -17.21 5.34
CA THR A 220 -21.18 -18.36 5.46
C THR A 220 -21.07 -19.34 4.29
N PHE A 221 -20.92 -20.63 4.58
CA PHE A 221 -20.92 -21.72 3.60
C PHE A 221 -22.24 -22.53 3.67
N CYS A 222 -23.36 -21.90 3.30
CA CYS A 222 -24.68 -22.57 3.26
C CYS A 222 -25.66 -21.88 2.29
N LYS A 223 -26.87 -22.44 2.12
CA LYS A 223 -27.90 -21.96 1.17
C LYS A 223 -28.65 -20.68 1.62
N GLY A 224 -28.42 -20.17 2.84
CA GLY A 224 -29.18 -19.05 3.44
C GLY A 224 -28.52 -18.42 4.69
N ARG A 225 -29.28 -17.74 5.57
CA ARG A 225 -28.78 -17.32 6.91
C ARG A 225 -28.78 -18.53 7.86
N MET A 226 -27.70 -18.72 8.63
CA MET A 226 -27.50 -19.92 9.47
C MET A 226 -28.26 -19.91 10.79
N SER A 227 -28.57 -18.74 11.36
CA SER A 227 -28.97 -18.65 12.77
C SER A 227 -30.24 -19.41 13.15
N ASN A 228 -31.09 -19.80 12.20
CA ASN A 228 -32.44 -20.33 12.49
C ASN A 228 -32.92 -21.53 11.63
N ASN A 229 -32.10 -22.18 10.78
CA ASN A 229 -32.66 -23.27 9.93
C ASN A 229 -31.65 -24.33 9.40
N ALA A 230 -31.77 -25.59 9.85
CA ALA A 230 -30.93 -26.68 9.36
C ALA A 230 -31.20 -27.09 7.89
N HIS A 231 -32.36 -26.74 7.32
CA HIS A 231 -32.63 -26.89 5.88
C HIS A 231 -31.67 -26.09 4.99
N ASN A 232 -31.02 -25.06 5.55
CA ASN A 232 -30.07 -24.23 4.81
C ASN A 232 -28.69 -24.89 4.65
N LEU A 233 -28.40 -25.99 5.35
CA LEU A 233 -27.12 -26.68 5.22
C LEU A 233 -26.94 -27.30 3.82
N HIS A 234 -25.70 -27.28 3.33
CA HIS A 234 -25.34 -28.14 2.21
C HIS A 234 -25.38 -29.58 2.67
N ARG A 235 -25.87 -30.49 1.82
CA ARG A 235 -25.87 -31.93 2.08
C ARG A 235 -24.69 -32.55 1.36
N TRP A 236 -24.02 -33.43 2.07
CA TRP A 236 -22.72 -33.99 1.76
C TRP A 236 -22.79 -35.48 1.90
N VAL A 237 -22.05 -36.20 1.07
CA VAL A 237 -22.01 -37.66 1.10
C VAL A 237 -20.65 -38.10 1.61
N LEU A 238 -20.62 -38.91 2.66
CA LEU A 238 -19.40 -39.60 3.11
C LEU A 238 -18.94 -40.52 1.97
N SER A 239 -17.70 -40.41 1.53
CA SER A 239 -17.17 -41.27 0.47
C SER A 239 -15.87 -41.93 0.90
N GLU A 240 -15.73 -43.22 0.57
CA GLU A 240 -14.47 -43.97 0.67
C GLU A 240 -13.63 -43.89 -0.61
N LYS A 241 -14.24 -43.47 -1.73
CA LYS A 241 -13.62 -43.53 -3.07
C LYS A 241 -13.67 -42.17 -3.75
N PHE A 242 -12.50 -41.73 -4.20
CA PHE A 242 -12.40 -40.69 -5.22
C PHE A 242 -12.89 -41.30 -6.54
N ALA A 243 -13.98 -40.79 -7.11
CA ALA A 243 -14.49 -41.27 -8.40
C ALA A 243 -13.57 -40.75 -9.51
N PRO A 244 -12.85 -41.61 -10.25
CA PRO A 244 -11.99 -41.19 -11.35
C PRO A 244 -12.79 -40.44 -12.41
N SER A 245 -12.32 -39.27 -12.81
CA SER A 245 -12.92 -38.52 -13.93
C SER A 245 -11.88 -37.59 -14.54
N ALA A 246 -11.92 -37.49 -15.87
CA ALA A 246 -11.15 -36.50 -16.63
C ALA A 246 -11.50 -35.05 -16.27
N GLU A 247 -12.66 -34.81 -15.64
CA GLU A 247 -13.14 -33.50 -15.20
C GLU A 247 -12.70 -33.12 -13.78
N ASN A 248 -12.07 -34.05 -13.04
CA ASN A 248 -11.64 -33.76 -11.68
C ASN A 248 -10.45 -32.78 -11.68
N ASP A 249 -10.64 -31.64 -11.03
CA ASP A 249 -9.54 -30.78 -10.62
C ASP A 249 -8.84 -31.40 -9.39
N LEU A 250 -7.62 -31.87 -9.60
CA LEU A 250 -6.82 -32.53 -8.57
C LEU A 250 -6.30 -31.55 -7.51
N ALA A 251 -6.58 -30.25 -7.67
CA ALA A 251 -6.32 -29.25 -6.67
C ALA A 251 -6.94 -29.62 -5.32
N ASN A 252 -7.94 -30.49 -5.22
CA ASN A 252 -8.52 -30.91 -3.93
C ASN A 252 -8.04 -32.29 -3.45
N VAL A 253 -7.03 -32.92 -4.05
CA VAL A 253 -6.50 -34.25 -3.65
C VAL A 253 -4.99 -34.41 -3.78
N MET A 254 -4.32 -33.42 -4.38
CA MET A 254 -2.90 -33.43 -4.71
C MET A 254 -2.30 -32.04 -4.45
N ALA A 255 -1.11 -31.99 -3.88
CA ALA A 255 -0.29 -30.80 -3.71
C ALA A 255 1.09 -31.03 -4.34
N VAL A 256 1.64 -29.99 -4.95
CA VAL A 256 2.92 -30.06 -5.65
C VAL A 256 3.74 -28.85 -5.24
N ASP A 257 4.97 -29.09 -4.79
CA ASP A 257 5.90 -28.07 -4.34
C ASP A 257 6.65 -27.42 -5.52
N VAL A 258 5.91 -26.91 -6.50
CA VAL A 258 6.48 -26.04 -7.55
C VAL A 258 6.35 -24.59 -7.07
N PRO A 259 7.47 -23.86 -6.88
CA PRO A 259 7.40 -22.45 -6.53
C PRO A 259 6.69 -21.63 -7.60
N ASN A 260 5.82 -20.71 -7.18
CA ASN A 260 5.19 -19.74 -8.09
C ASN A 260 6.24 -18.83 -8.76
N LEU A 261 7.41 -18.67 -8.14
CA LEU A 261 8.52 -17.88 -8.62
C LEU A 261 9.79 -18.75 -8.74
N MET A 262 10.31 -18.90 -9.96
CA MET A 262 11.48 -19.72 -10.25
C MET A 262 12.65 -18.90 -10.79
N PHE A 263 13.82 -19.06 -10.15
CA PHE A 263 15.08 -18.44 -10.59
C PHE A 263 16.00 -19.42 -11.32
N SER A 264 15.83 -20.72 -11.05
CA SER A 264 16.53 -21.81 -11.73
C SER A 264 15.71 -22.35 -12.89
N GLY A 265 16.39 -22.91 -13.89
CA GLY A 265 15.74 -23.73 -14.92
C GLY A 265 15.41 -25.15 -14.44
N GLN A 266 16.03 -25.60 -13.34
CA GLN A 266 15.76 -26.90 -12.76
C GLN A 266 14.51 -26.83 -11.87
N VAL A 267 13.54 -27.70 -12.16
CA VAL A 267 12.34 -27.91 -11.35
C VAL A 267 12.48 -29.26 -10.66
N ASP A 268 12.55 -29.23 -9.33
CA ASP A 268 12.51 -30.42 -8.48
C ASP A 268 11.41 -30.21 -7.45
N ALA A 269 10.27 -30.87 -7.66
CA ALA A 269 9.08 -30.70 -6.82
C ALA A 269 8.66 -32.03 -6.21
N ASN A 270 8.36 -32.00 -4.92
CA ASN A 270 7.71 -33.10 -4.24
C ASN A 270 6.21 -33.07 -4.55
N ILE A 271 5.64 -34.25 -4.74
CA ILE A 271 4.20 -34.42 -4.94
C ILE A 271 3.65 -35.13 -3.71
N VAL A 272 2.67 -34.51 -3.08
CA VAL A 272 1.96 -35.10 -1.95
C VAL A 272 0.51 -35.32 -2.37
N MET A 273 0.07 -36.57 -2.25
CA MET A 273 -1.29 -36.97 -2.58
C MET A 273 -2.02 -37.45 -1.34
N ALA A 274 -3.33 -37.25 -1.36
CA ALA A 274 -4.28 -37.97 -0.54
C ALA A 274 -3.97 -39.48 -0.52
N GLU A 275 -3.83 -40.13 0.65
CA GLU A 275 -3.43 -41.55 0.72
C GLU A 275 -4.30 -42.49 -0.14
N ALA A 276 -5.63 -42.32 -0.13
CA ALA A 276 -6.53 -43.12 -0.97
C ALA A 276 -6.28 -42.90 -2.48
N PHE A 277 -6.01 -41.67 -2.88
CA PHE A 277 -5.67 -41.30 -4.27
C PHE A 277 -4.26 -41.76 -4.66
N ALA A 278 -3.30 -41.66 -3.74
CA ALA A 278 -1.91 -42.10 -3.91
C ALA A 278 -1.83 -43.60 -4.22
N LYS A 279 -2.68 -44.42 -3.58
CA LYS A 279 -2.80 -45.86 -3.88
C LYS A 279 -3.36 -46.15 -5.27
N MET A 280 -4.09 -45.22 -5.86
CA MET A 280 -4.67 -45.35 -7.20
C MET A 280 -3.71 -44.84 -8.28
N ALA A 281 -2.95 -43.78 -8.00
CA ALA A 281 -2.03 -43.17 -8.93
C ALA A 281 -0.85 -44.09 -9.27
N SER A 282 -0.65 -44.39 -10.55
CA SER A 282 0.46 -45.20 -11.04
C SER A 282 1.57 -44.35 -11.66
N HIS A 283 1.20 -43.30 -12.41
CA HIS A 283 2.14 -42.37 -13.04
C HIS A 283 1.45 -41.03 -13.34
N ILE A 284 2.27 -40.04 -13.68
CA ILE A 284 1.84 -38.69 -14.03
C ILE A 284 2.42 -38.34 -15.39
N ASP A 285 1.57 -38.00 -16.35
CA ASP A 285 2.03 -37.28 -17.54
C ASP A 285 1.99 -35.79 -17.24
N TRP A 286 3.11 -35.11 -17.47
CA TRP A 286 3.21 -33.68 -17.24
C TRP A 286 3.54 -32.94 -18.54
N GLU A 287 3.06 -31.71 -18.62
CA GLU A 287 3.28 -30.79 -19.72
C GLU A 287 3.57 -29.41 -19.13
N CYS A 288 4.72 -28.85 -19.44
CA CYS A 288 5.04 -27.47 -19.10
C CYS A 288 5.05 -26.61 -20.36
N VAL A 289 4.32 -25.50 -20.32
CA VAL A 289 4.29 -24.48 -21.37
C VAL A 289 4.82 -23.17 -20.80
N ILE A 290 5.81 -22.57 -21.46
CA ILE A 290 6.37 -21.25 -21.14
C ILE A 290 6.87 -20.58 -22.42
N ALA A 291 6.50 -19.31 -22.64
CA ALA A 291 6.93 -18.51 -23.80
C ALA A 291 6.90 -19.30 -25.13
N ASP A 292 5.74 -19.90 -25.42
CA ASP A 292 5.46 -20.74 -26.60
C ASP A 292 6.30 -22.03 -26.74
N ARG A 293 7.15 -22.34 -25.76
CA ARG A 293 7.85 -23.63 -25.68
C ARG A 293 7.05 -24.61 -24.83
N LYS A 294 6.90 -25.82 -25.37
CA LYS A 294 6.26 -26.93 -24.70
C LYS A 294 7.27 -28.04 -24.47
N ILE A 295 7.38 -28.48 -23.23
CA ILE A 295 8.11 -29.68 -22.83
C ILE A 295 7.15 -30.60 -22.09
N SER A 296 7.34 -31.90 -22.20
CA SER A 296 6.47 -32.89 -21.57
C SER A 296 7.26 -34.15 -21.24
N GLY A 297 6.75 -34.91 -20.28
CA GLY A 297 7.32 -36.19 -19.92
C GLY A 297 6.38 -36.96 -19.00
N THR A 298 6.90 -38.05 -18.46
CA THR A 298 6.21 -38.87 -17.46
C THR A 298 7.03 -38.85 -16.17
N ALA A 299 6.34 -38.85 -15.03
CA ALA A 299 6.94 -38.80 -13.70
C ALA A 299 6.27 -39.82 -12.76
N ALA A 300 6.97 -40.17 -11.69
CA ALA A 300 6.41 -40.99 -10.62
C ALA A 300 5.36 -40.19 -9.81
N PRO A 301 4.41 -40.85 -9.13
CA PRO A 301 3.35 -40.15 -8.38
C PRO A 301 3.82 -39.27 -7.21
N ASP A 302 5.06 -39.42 -6.75
CA ASP A 302 5.63 -38.76 -5.57
C ASP A 302 6.63 -37.64 -5.89
N LYS A 303 7.13 -37.57 -7.13
CA LYS A 303 8.17 -36.62 -7.51
C LYS A 303 8.04 -36.14 -8.95
N LEU A 304 8.21 -34.83 -9.16
CA LEU A 304 8.32 -34.20 -10.46
C LEU A 304 9.73 -33.60 -10.59
N SER A 305 10.45 -33.98 -11.65
CA SER A 305 11.76 -33.39 -11.95
C SER A 305 11.91 -33.17 -13.45
N PHE A 306 12.24 -31.95 -13.85
CA PHE A 306 12.53 -31.59 -15.23
C PHE A 306 13.33 -30.29 -15.32
N THR A 307 13.97 -30.07 -16.47
CA THR A 307 14.73 -28.85 -16.74
C THR A 307 14.04 -28.03 -17.83
N LEU A 308 13.77 -26.76 -17.53
CA LEU A 308 13.27 -25.79 -18.49
C LEU A 308 14.38 -25.39 -19.47
N PRO A 309 14.05 -25.11 -20.75
CA PRO A 309 15.06 -24.67 -21.72
C PRO A 309 15.82 -23.44 -21.24
N ALA A 310 17.14 -23.39 -21.49
CA ALA A 310 17.96 -22.23 -21.15
C ALA A 310 17.46 -20.96 -21.88
N GLY A 311 17.55 -19.82 -21.21
CA GLY A 311 17.19 -18.51 -21.79
C GLY A 311 15.69 -18.27 -21.99
N VAL A 312 14.81 -19.09 -21.39
CA VAL A 312 13.35 -18.92 -21.49
C VAL A 312 12.79 -18.42 -20.17
N PHE A 313 12.18 -17.23 -20.18
CA PHE A 313 11.68 -16.53 -18.99
C PHE A 313 10.20 -16.14 -19.18
N GLY A 314 9.56 -15.67 -18.11
CA GLY A 314 8.18 -15.22 -18.10
C GLY A 314 7.21 -16.27 -17.54
N ARG A 315 5.92 -16.05 -17.78
CA ARG A 315 4.83 -16.88 -17.24
C ARG A 315 4.76 -18.23 -17.93
N GLY A 316 4.57 -19.26 -17.13
CA GLY A 316 4.36 -20.63 -17.58
C GLY A 316 3.27 -21.33 -16.82
N THR A 317 2.96 -22.55 -17.25
CA THR A 317 2.04 -23.45 -16.57
C THR A 317 2.55 -24.87 -16.67
N VAL A 318 2.57 -25.58 -15.56
CA VAL A 318 2.78 -27.02 -15.49
C VAL A 318 1.43 -27.70 -15.32
N LYS A 319 1.04 -28.50 -16.32
CA LYS A 319 -0.16 -29.32 -16.30
C LYS A 319 0.22 -30.75 -15.97
N LEU A 320 -0.39 -31.33 -14.95
CA LEU A 320 -0.19 -32.72 -14.54
C LEU A 320 -1.48 -33.51 -14.81
N LYS A 321 -1.34 -34.68 -15.42
CA LYS A 321 -2.42 -35.65 -15.64
C LYS A 321 -2.04 -36.92 -14.90
N VAL A 322 -2.85 -37.30 -13.92
CA VAL A 322 -2.56 -38.48 -13.08
C VAL A 322 -3.37 -39.66 -13.57
N TYR A 323 -2.75 -40.82 -13.73
CA TYR A 323 -3.40 -42.03 -14.22
C TYR A 323 -3.29 -43.18 -13.22
N ASP A 324 -4.21 -44.15 -13.32
CA ASP A 324 -4.13 -45.41 -12.59
C ASP A 324 -3.32 -46.49 -13.31
N ALA A 325 -3.21 -47.68 -12.72
CA ALA A 325 -2.47 -48.80 -13.29
C ALA A 325 -3.08 -49.33 -14.61
N GLN A 326 -4.36 -49.02 -14.88
CA GLN A 326 -5.10 -49.37 -16.09
C GLN A 326 -5.07 -48.25 -17.13
N LYS A 327 -4.27 -47.19 -16.92
CA LYS A 327 -4.16 -46.00 -17.77
C LYS A 327 -5.45 -45.19 -17.89
N GLN A 328 -6.36 -45.30 -16.92
CA GLN A 328 -7.50 -44.39 -16.84
C GLN A 328 -7.06 -43.06 -16.20
N LEU A 329 -7.50 -41.95 -16.77
CA LEU A 329 -7.21 -40.62 -16.27
C LEU A 329 -8.00 -40.37 -14.97
N LEU A 330 -7.30 -40.17 -13.87
CA LEU A 330 -7.87 -39.89 -12.56
C LEU A 330 -8.25 -38.41 -12.39
N GLY A 331 -7.50 -37.51 -13.03
CA GLY A 331 -7.79 -36.09 -13.06
C GLY A 331 -6.61 -35.25 -13.56
N VAL A 332 -6.77 -33.93 -13.51
CA VAL A 332 -5.80 -32.94 -13.99
C VAL A 332 -5.50 -31.89 -12.92
N LEU A 333 -4.24 -31.47 -12.81
CA LEU A 333 -3.80 -30.32 -12.02
C LEU A 333 -3.12 -29.30 -12.94
N ASN A 334 -3.37 -28.01 -12.76
CA ASN A 334 -2.64 -26.95 -13.47
C ASN A 334 -1.95 -26.04 -12.43
N LEU A 335 -0.65 -25.85 -12.60
CA LEU A 335 0.21 -25.08 -11.69
C LEU A 335 0.80 -23.91 -12.48
N PRO A 336 0.30 -22.68 -12.31
CA PRO A 336 0.94 -21.51 -12.89
C PRO A 336 2.28 -21.25 -12.19
N PHE A 337 3.23 -20.68 -12.91
CA PHE A 337 4.47 -20.18 -12.34
C PHE A 337 5.02 -19.02 -13.18
N GLU A 338 5.99 -18.29 -12.63
CA GLU A 338 6.77 -17.29 -13.35
C GLU A 338 8.25 -17.57 -13.20
N ARG A 339 8.98 -17.58 -14.31
CA ARG A 339 10.42 -17.80 -14.34
C ARG A 339 11.15 -16.51 -14.63
N PHE A 340 12.06 -16.13 -13.73
CA PHE A 340 12.95 -14.99 -13.91
C PHE A 340 14.37 -15.43 -14.21
N ASN A 341 15.14 -14.50 -14.76
CA ASN A 341 16.56 -14.70 -14.97
C ASN A 341 17.30 -14.58 -13.64
N GLY A 342 17.43 -15.69 -12.92
CA GLY A 342 18.13 -15.76 -11.64
C GLY A 342 19.59 -15.32 -11.71
N GLU A 343 20.29 -15.63 -12.81
CA GLU A 343 21.66 -15.17 -13.04
C GLU A 343 21.74 -13.65 -13.19
N ALA A 344 20.80 -13.05 -13.92
CA ALA A 344 20.75 -11.58 -14.05
C ALA A 344 20.43 -10.89 -12.72
N LEU A 345 19.55 -11.46 -11.88
CA LEU A 345 19.27 -10.91 -10.55
C LEU A 345 20.46 -11.03 -9.61
N GLN A 346 21.18 -12.15 -9.64
CA GLN A 346 22.43 -12.31 -8.90
C GLN A 346 23.50 -11.32 -9.38
N GLN A 347 23.64 -11.13 -10.69
CA GLN A 347 24.55 -10.14 -11.25
C GLN A 347 24.18 -8.72 -10.82
N LEU A 348 22.90 -8.36 -10.89
CA LEU A 348 22.38 -7.07 -10.41
C LEU A 348 22.73 -6.84 -8.94
N GLN A 349 22.60 -7.87 -8.10
CA GLN A 349 23.02 -7.80 -6.70
C GLN A 349 24.51 -7.49 -6.55
N GLN A 350 25.34 -8.19 -7.31
CA GLN A 350 26.79 -8.01 -7.28
C GLN A 350 27.17 -6.62 -7.76
N ASP A 351 26.53 -6.12 -8.82
CA ASP A 351 26.77 -4.81 -9.39
C ASP A 351 26.40 -3.70 -8.40
N VAL A 352 25.23 -3.79 -7.75
CA VAL A 352 24.81 -2.85 -6.69
C VAL A 352 25.78 -2.91 -5.51
N SER A 353 26.14 -4.11 -5.03
CA SER A 353 27.07 -4.26 -3.91
C SER A 353 28.46 -3.70 -4.25
N SER A 354 28.93 -3.91 -5.48
CA SER A 354 30.20 -3.36 -5.99
C SER A 354 30.16 -1.83 -6.05
N LEU A 355 29.08 -1.26 -6.56
CA LEU A 355 28.90 0.20 -6.63
C LEU A 355 28.90 0.83 -5.23
N LEU A 356 28.22 0.22 -4.25
CA LEU A 356 28.18 0.71 -2.87
C LEU A 356 29.53 0.57 -2.16
N LYS A 357 30.26 -0.54 -2.39
CA LYS A 357 31.59 -0.76 -1.77
C LYS A 357 32.67 0.15 -2.31
N THR A 358 32.59 0.50 -3.60
CA THR A 358 33.59 1.36 -4.26
C THR A 358 33.33 2.85 -4.02
N THR A 359 32.15 3.21 -3.49
CA THR A 359 31.77 4.59 -3.23
C THR A 359 31.78 4.90 -1.73
N ASP A 360 32.69 5.79 -1.32
CA ASP A 360 32.66 6.38 0.02
C ASP A 360 31.59 7.49 0.06
N LEU A 361 30.40 7.17 0.54
CA LEU A 361 29.29 8.13 0.65
C LEU A 361 29.56 9.26 1.65
N SER A 362 30.41 9.03 2.65
CA SER A 362 30.84 10.08 3.61
C SER A 362 31.70 11.12 2.91
N LYS A 363 32.65 10.67 2.08
CA LYS A 363 33.44 11.56 1.23
C LYS A 363 32.56 12.22 0.17
N LEU A 364 31.69 11.46 -0.49
CA LEU A 364 30.79 11.99 -1.52
C LEU A 364 29.88 13.09 -0.97
N ALA A 365 29.37 12.96 0.26
CA ALA A 365 28.55 14.00 0.89
C ALA A 365 29.26 15.35 1.03
N LYS A 366 30.60 15.35 1.08
CA LYS A 366 31.40 16.59 1.14
C LYS A 366 31.43 17.32 -0.18
N ASP A 367 31.61 16.56 -1.27
CA ASP A 367 31.84 17.11 -2.61
C ASP A 367 30.54 17.26 -3.42
N PHE A 368 29.61 16.31 -3.28
CA PHE A 368 28.36 16.17 -4.05
C PHE A 368 27.21 15.67 -3.15
N PRO A 369 26.76 16.45 -2.17
CA PRO A 369 25.73 16.04 -1.21
C PRO A 369 24.38 15.66 -1.86
N GLY A 370 23.98 16.28 -2.98
CA GLY A 370 22.73 15.91 -3.66
C GLY A 370 22.78 14.50 -4.26
N LYS A 371 23.93 14.10 -4.80
CA LYS A 371 24.16 12.75 -5.35
C LYS A 371 24.00 11.64 -4.31
N VAL A 372 24.23 11.93 -3.03
CA VAL A 372 24.03 10.97 -1.94
C VAL A 372 22.56 10.59 -1.78
N ALA A 373 21.61 11.51 -2.02
CA ALA A 373 20.18 11.20 -1.97
C ALA A 373 19.81 10.16 -3.05
N ASP A 374 20.37 10.25 -4.26
CA ASP A 374 20.13 9.27 -5.33
C ASP A 374 20.68 7.88 -5.00
N TYR A 375 21.77 7.77 -4.23
CA TYR A 375 22.21 6.49 -3.69
C TYR A 375 21.13 5.90 -2.78
N PHE A 376 20.56 6.67 -1.86
CA PHE A 376 19.44 6.21 -1.03
C PHE A 376 18.19 5.88 -1.86
N GLY A 377 17.97 6.55 -2.99
CA GLY A 377 16.95 6.18 -3.98
C GLY A 377 17.19 4.77 -4.55
N LEU A 378 18.41 4.48 -5.03
CA LEU A 378 18.81 3.14 -5.48
C LEU A 378 18.57 2.08 -4.38
N LEU A 379 18.91 2.41 -3.13
CA LEU A 379 18.78 1.51 -1.99
C LEU A 379 17.31 1.24 -1.63
N ASN A 380 16.44 2.24 -1.73
CA ASN A 380 15.00 2.05 -1.63
C ASN A 380 14.50 1.07 -2.71
N ASN A 381 14.93 1.21 -3.97
CA ASN A 381 14.53 0.27 -5.03
C ASN A 381 15.02 -1.17 -4.78
N VAL A 382 16.22 -1.33 -4.22
CA VAL A 382 16.76 -2.64 -3.82
C VAL A 382 15.88 -3.29 -2.75
N GLU A 383 15.50 -2.55 -1.70
CA GLU A 383 14.60 -3.05 -0.66
C GLU A 383 13.20 -3.36 -1.20
N GLN A 384 12.69 -2.56 -2.13
CA GLN A 384 11.46 -2.86 -2.86
C GLN A 384 11.56 -4.18 -3.64
N LEU A 385 12.68 -4.43 -4.31
CA LEU A 385 12.86 -5.64 -5.13
C LEU A 385 12.92 -6.88 -4.24
N LYS A 386 13.64 -6.82 -3.12
CA LYS A 386 13.62 -7.87 -2.10
C LYS A 386 12.21 -8.14 -1.60
N ARG A 387 11.43 -7.09 -1.34
CA ARG A 387 10.05 -7.21 -0.88
C ARG A 387 9.13 -7.83 -1.94
N MET A 388 9.25 -7.43 -3.21
CA MET A 388 8.45 -7.99 -4.29
C MET A 388 8.76 -9.46 -4.53
N ILE A 389 10.04 -9.86 -4.46
CA ILE A 389 10.45 -11.27 -4.49
C ILE A 389 9.85 -12.03 -3.31
N PHE A 390 9.95 -11.49 -2.09
CA PHE A 390 9.39 -12.10 -0.89
C PHE A 390 7.87 -12.28 -0.96
N LEU A 391 7.16 -11.31 -1.52
CA LEU A 391 5.70 -11.35 -1.69
C LEU A 391 5.24 -12.11 -2.95
N GLU A 392 6.18 -12.65 -3.75
CA GLU A 392 5.91 -13.29 -5.03
C GLU A 392 5.08 -12.41 -5.99
N LYS A 393 5.33 -11.09 -5.97
CA LYS A 393 4.63 -10.10 -6.80
C LYS A 393 5.35 -9.90 -8.12
N THR A 394 5.20 -10.90 -8.98
CA THR A 394 6.01 -11.10 -10.18
C THR A 394 5.89 -9.99 -11.23
N SER A 395 4.70 -9.38 -11.39
CA SER A 395 4.45 -8.38 -12.45
C SER A 395 5.31 -7.12 -12.38
N ASP A 396 5.90 -6.81 -11.23
CA ASP A 396 6.60 -5.55 -10.98
C ASP A 396 8.13 -5.75 -10.87
N ILE A 397 8.62 -7.00 -10.90
CA ILE A 397 10.04 -7.33 -10.73
C ILE A 397 10.87 -6.79 -11.90
N ASP A 398 10.49 -7.06 -13.15
CA ASP A 398 11.26 -6.63 -14.34
C ASP A 398 11.36 -5.10 -14.41
N LEU A 399 10.25 -4.40 -14.18
CA LEU A 399 10.22 -2.93 -14.16
C LEU A 399 11.16 -2.36 -13.09
N LEU A 400 11.24 -3.01 -11.93
CA LEU A 400 12.10 -2.56 -10.84
C LEU A 400 13.57 -2.88 -11.12
N VAL A 401 13.88 -4.01 -11.76
CA VAL A 401 15.23 -4.32 -12.25
C VAL A 401 15.69 -3.28 -13.28
N ASP A 402 14.82 -2.93 -14.23
CA ASP A 402 15.10 -1.88 -15.22
C ASP A 402 15.36 -0.53 -14.55
N GLU A 403 14.54 -0.14 -13.57
CA GLU A 403 14.73 1.09 -12.81
C GLU A 403 16.05 1.10 -12.03
N ILE A 404 16.42 0.00 -11.36
CA ILE A 404 17.69 -0.14 -10.64
C ILE A 404 18.86 0.05 -11.61
N ASN A 405 18.82 -0.61 -12.77
CA ASN A 405 19.85 -0.46 -13.81
C ASN A 405 19.97 0.99 -14.31
N LEU A 406 18.85 1.67 -14.53
CA LEU A 406 18.84 3.08 -14.97
C LEU A 406 19.38 4.02 -13.89
N ARG A 407 19.06 3.79 -12.62
CA ARG A 407 19.62 4.57 -11.51
C ARG A 407 21.12 4.36 -11.36
N MET A 408 21.60 3.13 -11.56
CA MET A 408 23.03 2.85 -11.60
C MET A 408 23.72 3.59 -12.75
N GLN A 409 23.10 3.63 -13.95
CA GLN A 409 23.60 4.45 -15.06
C GLN A 409 23.67 5.94 -14.67
N LEU A 410 22.61 6.48 -14.05
CA LEU A 410 22.55 7.86 -13.58
C LEU A 410 23.69 8.17 -12.58
N LEU A 411 23.85 7.34 -11.55
CA LEU A 411 24.90 7.48 -10.53
C LEU A 411 26.31 7.39 -11.13
N GLN A 412 26.48 6.64 -12.21
CA GLN A 412 27.74 6.50 -12.95
C GLN A 412 27.91 7.56 -14.06
N ASN A 413 27.04 8.56 -14.13
CA ASN A 413 27.02 9.61 -15.17
C ASN A 413 26.98 9.04 -16.60
N LYS A 414 26.33 7.89 -16.79
CA LYS A 414 26.11 7.26 -18.09
C LYS A 414 24.80 7.73 -18.70
N THR A 415 24.71 7.73 -20.03
CA THR A 415 23.47 8.01 -20.75
C THR A 415 22.41 6.96 -20.44
N LEU A 416 21.24 7.39 -19.96
CA LEU A 416 20.10 6.52 -19.69
C LEU A 416 19.64 5.78 -20.95
N GLN A 417 19.66 4.45 -20.92
CA GLN A 417 19.21 3.59 -22.03
C GLN A 417 17.84 2.98 -21.70
N THR A 418 16.75 3.60 -22.16
CA THR A 418 15.40 3.04 -21.98
C THR A 418 14.44 3.48 -23.08
N GLU A 419 13.63 2.53 -23.55
CA GLU A 419 12.51 2.79 -24.45
C GLU A 419 11.22 3.15 -23.67
N ASN A 420 11.19 2.92 -22.36
CA ASN A 420 10.03 3.22 -21.52
C ASN A 420 9.91 4.73 -21.29
N ASN A 421 8.85 5.34 -21.85
CA ASN A 421 8.62 6.78 -21.76
C ASN A 421 8.50 7.29 -20.32
N LEU A 422 7.97 6.48 -19.39
CA LEU A 422 7.88 6.85 -17.99
C LEU A 422 9.29 6.92 -17.38
N PHE A 423 10.17 5.95 -17.66
CA PHE A 423 11.54 5.95 -17.15
C PHE A 423 12.45 7.01 -17.77
N LYS A 424 12.11 7.53 -18.96
CA LYS A 424 12.78 8.73 -19.51
C LYS A 424 12.65 9.94 -18.60
N LEU A 425 11.68 9.97 -17.67
CA LEU A 425 11.57 11.02 -16.65
C LEU A 425 12.76 11.06 -15.69
N LEU A 426 13.51 9.96 -15.49
CA LEU A 426 14.74 9.96 -14.67
C LEU A 426 15.77 11.00 -15.18
N GLN A 427 15.70 11.39 -16.45
CA GLN A 427 16.59 12.40 -17.01
C GLN A 427 16.46 13.77 -16.32
N ILE A 428 15.31 14.08 -15.72
CA ILE A 428 15.11 15.35 -15.01
C ILE A 428 15.97 15.44 -13.74
N SER A 429 16.33 14.31 -13.11
CA SER A 429 17.18 14.23 -11.91
C SER A 429 18.67 14.08 -12.23
N ALA A 430 19.09 14.27 -13.48
CA ALA A 430 20.50 14.05 -13.84
C ALA A 430 21.46 15.13 -13.32
N ASP A 431 20.98 16.34 -13.00
CA ASP A 431 21.69 17.24 -12.10
C ASP A 431 21.33 16.84 -10.66
N GLN A 432 22.21 16.07 -10.05
CA GLN A 432 21.95 15.42 -8.77
C GLN A 432 21.96 16.41 -7.59
N ASP A 433 22.47 17.62 -7.78
CA ASP A 433 22.41 18.71 -6.79
C ASP A 433 21.16 19.60 -6.95
N ALA A 434 20.26 19.26 -7.88
CA ALA A 434 19.00 19.97 -8.10
C ALA A 434 17.93 19.68 -7.03
N GLN A 435 18.22 18.78 -6.08
CA GLN A 435 17.37 18.45 -4.94
C GLN A 435 15.95 18.04 -5.37
N LEU A 436 15.84 16.97 -6.16
CA LEU A 436 14.54 16.39 -6.54
C LEU A 436 14.59 14.86 -6.50
N SER A 437 13.43 14.24 -6.30
CA SER A 437 13.27 12.80 -6.43
C SER A 437 12.33 12.46 -7.57
N VAL A 438 12.61 11.37 -8.29
CA VAL A 438 11.73 10.78 -9.30
C VAL A 438 11.46 9.35 -8.85
N GLU A 439 10.23 9.05 -8.47
CA GLU A 439 9.84 7.77 -7.89
C GLU A 439 8.75 7.14 -8.74
N TYR A 440 8.76 5.81 -8.85
CA TYR A 440 7.73 5.05 -9.56
C TYR A 440 7.05 4.13 -8.54
N PRO A 441 6.01 4.62 -7.86
CA PRO A 441 5.38 3.87 -6.77
C PRO A 441 4.91 2.51 -7.27
N ARG A 442 5.32 1.46 -6.56
CA ARG A 442 4.90 0.09 -6.82
C ARG A 442 3.93 -0.34 -5.74
N TYR A 443 3.06 -1.28 -6.10
CA TYR A 443 2.21 -1.96 -5.12
C TYR A 443 1.30 -1.01 -4.29
N HIS A 444 0.25 -0.48 -4.93
CA HIS A 444 -0.84 0.18 -4.22
C HIS A 444 -1.99 -0.83 -4.03
N PRO A 445 -2.65 -0.95 -2.85
CA PRO A 445 -3.74 -1.90 -2.60
C PRO A 445 -4.85 -1.84 -3.66
N ASP A 446 -5.08 -0.65 -4.23
CA ASP A 446 -6.08 -0.44 -5.28
C ASP A 446 -5.65 -0.83 -6.70
N ASN A 447 -4.45 -1.38 -6.93
CA ASN A 447 -3.89 -1.76 -8.25
C ASN A 447 -3.88 -0.66 -9.35
N LYS A 448 -4.39 0.55 -9.07
CA LYS A 448 -4.66 1.62 -10.05
C LYS A 448 -3.47 2.52 -10.40
N ARG A 449 -2.32 2.38 -9.71
CA ARG A 449 -1.19 3.33 -9.79
C ARG A 449 0.10 2.77 -10.41
N ARG A 450 0.04 1.61 -11.09
CA ARG A 450 1.24 0.94 -11.64
C ARG A 450 1.95 1.73 -12.76
N ASN A 451 1.28 2.74 -13.32
CA ASN A 451 1.71 3.52 -14.48
C ASN A 451 1.95 5.00 -14.14
N ASP A 452 2.33 5.28 -12.89
CA ASP A 452 2.55 6.62 -12.39
C ASP A 452 4.05 6.88 -12.10
N ALA A 453 4.49 8.11 -12.31
CA ALA A 453 5.72 8.65 -11.75
C ALA A 453 5.37 9.81 -10.81
N LEU A 454 6.04 9.88 -9.66
CA LEU A 454 5.97 10.99 -8.72
C LEU A 454 7.31 11.72 -8.74
N ILE A 455 7.28 13.01 -9.07
CA ILE A 455 8.46 13.88 -9.07
C ILE A 455 8.25 14.91 -7.97
N LYS A 456 9.21 15.05 -7.06
CA LYS A 456 9.11 15.99 -5.93
C LYS A 456 10.35 16.86 -5.91
N PHE A 457 10.15 18.17 -5.73
CA PHE A 457 11.21 19.16 -5.69
C PHE A 457 11.37 19.67 -4.27
N TYR A 458 12.60 19.80 -3.80
CA TYR A 458 12.91 20.17 -2.42
C TYR A 458 13.93 21.31 -2.36
N SER A 459 13.93 22.08 -1.27
CA SER A 459 15.01 22.97 -0.88
C SER A 459 15.45 22.58 0.52
N GLY A 460 16.57 21.87 0.63
CA GLY A 460 16.87 21.07 1.81
C GLY A 460 15.74 20.06 2.05
N SER A 461 15.24 20.02 3.28
CA SER A 461 14.10 19.17 3.64
C SER A 461 12.72 19.76 3.37
N VAL A 462 12.62 20.99 2.84
CA VAL A 462 11.35 21.65 2.53
C VAL A 462 10.86 21.24 1.14
N PRO A 463 9.67 20.62 0.99
CA PRO A 463 9.10 20.30 -0.31
C PRO A 463 8.51 21.57 -0.96
N LEU A 464 8.89 21.84 -2.20
CA LEU A 464 8.49 23.04 -2.95
C LEU A 464 7.34 22.78 -3.94
N ALA A 465 7.36 21.60 -4.56
CA ALA A 465 6.44 21.22 -5.61
C ALA A 465 6.36 19.70 -5.73
N ARG A 466 5.24 19.21 -6.28
CA ARG A 466 5.11 17.82 -6.70
C ARG A 466 4.52 17.71 -8.10
N VAL A 467 4.88 16.65 -8.80
CA VAL A 467 4.34 16.30 -10.11
C VAL A 467 3.92 14.86 -10.08
N ARG A 468 2.69 14.59 -10.49
CA ARG A 468 2.23 13.24 -10.78
C ARG A 468 2.15 13.08 -12.29
N VAL A 469 2.93 12.18 -12.85
CA VAL A 469 2.90 11.84 -14.27
C VAL A 469 2.20 10.49 -14.42
N THR A 470 1.27 10.37 -15.37
CA THR A 470 0.48 9.16 -15.61
C THR A 470 0.46 8.82 -17.10
N VAL A 471 0.35 7.53 -17.45
CA VAL A 471 0.19 7.09 -18.84
C VAL A 471 -1.27 7.29 -19.30
N ASN A 472 -1.47 7.90 -20.47
CA ASN A 472 -2.78 8.15 -21.06
C ASN A 472 -3.39 6.86 -21.66
N GLU A 473 -3.88 5.96 -20.82
CA GLU A 473 -4.43 4.67 -21.28
C GLU A 473 -5.94 4.69 -21.59
N LYS A 474 -6.67 5.81 -21.41
CA LYS A 474 -8.15 5.80 -21.39
C LYS A 474 -8.84 6.88 -22.23
N SER A 475 -10.01 6.50 -22.76
CA SER A 475 -10.86 7.32 -23.65
C SER A 475 -11.39 8.61 -22.99
N ALA A 476 -11.96 9.50 -23.81
CA ALA A 476 -12.47 10.81 -23.39
C ALA A 476 -13.45 10.80 -22.20
N ALA A 477 -14.18 9.70 -22.00
CA ALA A 477 -15.16 9.56 -20.93
C ALA A 477 -14.50 9.35 -19.54
N ASP A 478 -13.34 8.71 -19.48
CA ASP A 478 -12.63 8.47 -18.22
C ASP A 478 -11.82 9.70 -17.75
N ARG A 479 -11.48 10.61 -18.68
CA ARG A 479 -10.92 11.94 -18.36
C ARG A 479 -11.80 12.72 -17.37
N ARG A 480 -13.13 12.52 -17.41
CA ARG A 480 -14.10 13.19 -16.51
C ARG A 480 -14.08 12.65 -15.06
N LYS A 481 -13.54 11.46 -14.82
CA LYS A 481 -13.52 10.83 -13.48
C LYS A 481 -12.34 11.26 -12.61
N TRP A 482 -11.22 11.65 -13.24
CA TRP A 482 -9.97 12.06 -12.56
C TRP A 482 -9.98 13.50 -12.06
N ILE A 483 -10.94 14.28 -12.52
CA ILE A 483 -11.18 15.65 -12.11
C ILE A 483 -12.20 15.60 -10.95
N PRO A 484 -11.87 16.13 -9.74
CA PRO A 484 -12.77 16.07 -8.58
C PRO A 484 -14.17 16.60 -8.89
N ALA A 485 -15.20 16.07 -8.23
CA ALA A 485 -16.60 16.33 -8.56
C ALA A 485 -17.00 17.82 -8.54
N VAL A 486 -16.33 18.64 -7.73
CA VAL A 486 -16.49 20.10 -7.68
C VAL A 486 -16.15 20.76 -9.01
N TYR A 487 -15.16 20.22 -9.73
CA TYR A 487 -14.70 20.73 -11.02
C TYR A 487 -15.44 20.11 -12.20
N ARG A 488 -16.23 19.04 -12.01
CA ARG A 488 -17.04 18.41 -13.09
C ARG A 488 -18.11 19.34 -13.67
N ARG A 489 -18.46 20.42 -12.97
CA ARG A 489 -19.39 21.46 -13.46
C ARG A 489 -18.74 22.43 -14.45
N GLU A 490 -17.42 22.43 -14.58
CA GLU A 490 -16.66 23.33 -15.46
C GLU A 490 -15.75 22.60 -16.46
N ILE A 491 -15.91 21.26 -16.60
CA ILE A 491 -15.24 20.51 -17.67
C ILE A 491 -16.04 20.68 -18.95
N ILE A 492 -15.53 21.49 -19.87
CA ILE A 492 -16.03 21.56 -21.24
C ILE A 492 -15.54 20.30 -21.97
N PRO A 493 -16.45 19.42 -22.48
CA PRO A 493 -16.07 18.20 -23.19
C PRO A 493 -15.09 18.48 -24.33
N THR A 494 -14.25 17.49 -24.70
CA THR A 494 -13.36 17.59 -25.88
C THR A 494 -14.11 17.82 -27.20
N GLU A 495 -15.42 17.58 -27.21
CA GLU A 495 -16.34 17.85 -28.32
C GLU A 495 -16.86 19.31 -28.31
N ASN A 496 -16.76 20.02 -27.18
CA ASN A 496 -17.06 21.45 -27.04
C ASN A 496 -15.79 22.33 -27.12
N LYS A 497 -14.69 21.82 -27.68
CA LYS A 497 -13.50 22.62 -28.04
C LYS A 497 -13.81 23.74 -29.05
N GLU A 498 -15.02 23.75 -29.60
CA GLU A 498 -15.49 24.68 -30.65
C GLU A 498 -16.00 26.02 -30.11
N HIS A 499 -16.09 26.18 -28.78
CA HIS A 499 -16.74 27.34 -28.15
C HIS A 499 -15.93 27.89 -26.98
N LEU A 500 -14.70 28.39 -27.19
CA LEU A 500 -13.86 28.90 -26.10
C LEU A 500 -13.45 30.36 -26.31
N LEU A 501 -13.35 31.10 -25.20
CA LEU A 501 -12.71 32.41 -25.10
C LEU A 501 -11.28 32.19 -24.60
N PHE A 502 -10.31 32.71 -25.33
CA PHE A 502 -8.90 32.57 -24.99
C PHE A 502 -8.34 33.90 -24.53
N PHE A 503 -7.43 33.84 -23.57
CA PHE A 503 -6.55 34.96 -23.28
C PHE A 503 -5.09 34.49 -23.35
N PHE A 504 -4.27 35.13 -24.19
CA PHE A 504 -2.85 34.76 -24.36
C PHE A 504 -1.93 35.93 -24.74
N THR A 505 -0.61 35.73 -24.57
CA THR A 505 0.42 36.66 -25.06
C THR A 505 0.99 36.19 -26.40
N VAL A 506 1.07 37.08 -27.38
CA VAL A 506 1.57 36.75 -28.73
C VAL A 506 3.10 36.66 -28.72
N GLY A 507 3.68 35.54 -29.16
CA GLY A 507 5.10 35.45 -29.58
C GLY A 507 6.19 35.56 -28.49
N GLY A 508 5.87 35.45 -27.20
CA GLY A 508 6.86 35.37 -26.12
C GLY A 508 7.52 33.99 -26.02
N SER A 509 8.69 33.91 -25.37
CA SER A 509 9.29 32.62 -24.97
C SER A 509 8.49 31.89 -23.88
N HIS A 510 7.53 32.59 -23.26
CA HIS A 510 6.63 32.12 -22.20
C HIS A 510 5.21 32.57 -22.55
N ASN A 511 4.45 31.73 -23.26
CA ASN A 511 3.06 32.07 -23.62
C ASN A 511 2.12 31.52 -22.54
N LYS A 512 1.47 32.42 -21.79
CA LYS A 512 0.40 32.09 -20.86
C LYS A 512 -0.92 31.94 -21.63
N SER A 513 -1.70 30.90 -21.34
CA SER A 513 -3.04 30.73 -21.91
C SER A 513 -4.02 30.38 -20.80
N TYR A 514 -5.08 31.18 -20.66
CA TYR A 514 -6.13 31.01 -19.66
C TYR A 514 -7.47 30.76 -20.35
N TRP A 515 -8.30 29.91 -19.74
CA TRP A 515 -9.59 29.48 -20.27
C TRP A 515 -10.70 30.06 -19.39
N THR A 516 -11.66 30.77 -19.98
CA THR A 516 -12.85 31.27 -19.26
C THR A 516 -14.14 30.94 -20.02
N ASN A 517 -15.21 30.75 -19.28
CA ASN A 517 -16.58 30.56 -19.77
C ASN A 517 -17.16 31.92 -20.21
N ALA A 518 -17.87 31.97 -21.35
CA ALA A 518 -18.50 33.19 -21.87
C ALA A 518 -19.53 33.87 -20.95
N LYS A 519 -19.94 33.24 -19.86
CA LYS A 519 -20.91 33.82 -18.92
C LYS A 519 -20.33 34.89 -17.99
N SER A 520 -19.00 35.01 -17.84
CA SER A 520 -18.39 36.15 -17.14
C SER A 520 -16.93 36.35 -17.54
N LEU A 521 -16.59 37.58 -17.92
CA LEU A 521 -15.21 38.06 -18.10
C LEU A 521 -14.71 38.84 -16.87
N ASP A 522 -15.41 38.72 -15.73
CA ASP A 522 -15.03 39.39 -14.50
C ASP A 522 -13.74 38.78 -13.95
N GLY A 523 -12.68 39.59 -13.88
CA GLY A 523 -11.35 39.16 -13.44
C GLY A 523 -10.29 39.17 -14.54
N VAL A 524 -10.69 39.24 -15.81
CA VAL A 524 -9.76 39.49 -16.92
C VAL A 524 -9.23 40.94 -16.81
N ARG A 525 -7.91 41.13 -16.91
CA ARG A 525 -7.24 42.43 -16.81
C ARG A 525 -6.03 42.47 -17.76
N ASN A 526 -5.53 43.67 -18.04
CA ASN A 526 -4.31 43.91 -18.82
C ASN A 526 -4.36 43.42 -20.29
N ILE A 527 -5.53 43.55 -20.93
CA ILE A 527 -5.69 43.21 -22.35
C ILE A 527 -5.24 44.38 -23.23
N ASP A 528 -4.47 44.10 -24.28
CA ASP A 528 -4.02 45.08 -25.27
C ASP A 528 -4.94 45.13 -26.49
N ALA A 529 -5.50 43.98 -26.90
CA ALA A 529 -6.43 43.89 -28.02
C ALA A 529 -7.39 42.71 -27.88
N ALA A 530 -8.49 42.77 -28.61
CA ALA A 530 -9.42 41.68 -28.77
C ALA A 530 -9.42 41.17 -30.21
N VAL A 531 -9.69 39.88 -30.41
CA VAL A 531 -9.88 39.26 -31.72
C VAL A 531 -11.17 38.46 -31.71
N ILE A 532 -11.94 38.56 -32.78
CA ILE A 532 -13.14 37.75 -33.00
C ILE A 532 -12.93 37.05 -34.34
N ALA A 533 -12.69 35.74 -34.29
CA ALA A 533 -12.55 34.93 -35.48
C ALA A 533 -13.90 34.72 -36.18
N ASP A 534 -13.86 34.42 -37.48
CA ASP A 534 -15.07 34.21 -38.29
C ASP A 534 -15.90 33.00 -37.82
N ASN A 535 -15.27 32.07 -37.12
CA ASN A 535 -15.90 30.90 -36.51
C ASN A 535 -16.28 31.10 -35.02
N ALA A 536 -16.24 32.34 -34.52
CA ALA A 536 -16.62 32.64 -33.14
C ALA A 536 -18.13 32.42 -32.93
N PRO A 537 -18.53 31.67 -31.88
CA PRO A 537 -19.94 31.57 -31.48
C PRO A 537 -20.53 32.95 -31.19
N ALA A 538 -21.81 33.15 -31.50
CA ALA A 538 -22.44 34.47 -31.44
C ALA A 538 -22.43 35.09 -30.04
N ASP A 539 -22.64 34.27 -29.01
CA ASP A 539 -22.58 34.65 -27.60
C ASP A 539 -21.16 35.01 -27.15
N HIS A 540 -20.15 34.29 -27.64
CA HIS A 540 -18.73 34.57 -27.38
C HIS A 540 -18.27 35.86 -28.06
N ALA A 541 -18.63 36.02 -29.33
CA ALA A 541 -18.35 37.25 -30.08
C ALA A 541 -19.02 38.44 -29.39
N GLN A 542 -20.25 38.28 -28.90
CA GLN A 542 -20.97 39.30 -28.16
C GLN A 542 -20.27 39.65 -26.83
N ALA A 543 -19.87 38.66 -26.03
CA ALA A 543 -19.16 38.87 -24.77
C ALA A 543 -17.83 39.62 -24.98
N VAL A 544 -17.06 39.28 -26.02
CA VAL A 544 -15.82 40.02 -26.36
C VAL A 544 -16.13 41.44 -26.83
N ARG A 545 -17.18 41.66 -27.64
CA ARG A 545 -17.57 43.01 -28.05
C ARG A 545 -17.94 43.87 -26.85
N GLU A 546 -18.72 43.34 -25.92
CA GLU A 546 -19.13 44.04 -24.70
C GLU A 546 -17.94 44.37 -23.80
N TYR A 547 -17.04 43.40 -23.61
CA TYR A 547 -15.83 43.61 -22.83
C TYR A 547 -14.86 44.61 -23.50
N ALA A 548 -14.63 44.47 -24.80
CA ALA A 548 -13.78 45.39 -25.56
C ALA A 548 -14.35 46.81 -25.52
N ALA A 549 -15.68 46.98 -25.65
CA ALA A 549 -16.34 48.28 -25.51
C ALA A 549 -16.18 48.86 -24.09
N LYS A 550 -16.44 48.05 -23.06
CA LYS A 550 -16.31 48.44 -21.64
C LYS A 550 -14.89 48.89 -21.29
N HIS A 551 -13.89 48.20 -21.83
CA HIS A 551 -12.47 48.43 -21.52
C HIS A 551 -11.72 49.26 -22.59
N LYS A 552 -12.42 49.79 -23.60
CA LYS A 552 -11.87 50.59 -24.71
C LYS A 552 -10.73 49.87 -25.46
N LEU A 553 -10.88 48.57 -25.69
CA LEU A 553 -9.89 47.73 -26.35
C LEU A 553 -10.15 47.70 -27.87
N PRO A 554 -9.11 47.77 -28.71
CA PRO A 554 -9.27 47.59 -30.15
C PRO A 554 -9.60 46.14 -30.47
N ILE A 555 -10.62 45.92 -31.31
CA ILE A 555 -10.87 44.61 -31.95
C ILE A 555 -10.10 44.60 -33.27
N VAL A 556 -9.10 43.72 -33.38
CA VAL A 556 -8.16 43.64 -34.51
C VAL A 556 -8.28 42.30 -35.24
N LYS A 557 -7.74 42.21 -36.46
CA LYS A 557 -7.61 40.92 -37.14
C LYS A 557 -6.39 40.17 -36.60
N GLU A 558 -6.43 38.85 -36.69
CA GLU A 558 -5.34 37.99 -36.20
C GLU A 558 -3.98 38.31 -36.86
N ALA A 559 -3.99 38.73 -38.13
CA ALA A 559 -2.80 39.14 -38.87
C ALA A 559 -2.13 40.42 -38.34
N ASP A 560 -2.86 41.22 -37.56
CA ASP A 560 -2.39 42.53 -37.06
C ASP A 560 -1.80 42.43 -35.64
N LEU A 561 -1.76 41.23 -35.07
CA LEU A 561 -1.23 40.99 -33.73
C LEU A 561 0.30 41.02 -33.69
N ASN A 562 0.84 41.85 -32.80
CA ASN A 562 2.27 41.98 -32.58
C ASN A 562 2.76 41.15 -31.38
N LYS A 563 4.04 40.75 -31.43
CA LYS A 563 4.70 40.06 -30.32
C LYS A 563 4.66 40.90 -29.03
N GLY A 564 4.28 40.28 -27.92
CA GLY A 564 4.15 40.89 -26.60
C GLY A 564 2.73 41.31 -26.23
N MET A 565 1.79 41.33 -27.18
CA MET A 565 0.41 41.73 -26.92
C MET A 565 -0.36 40.68 -26.12
N GLN A 566 -1.11 41.13 -25.11
CA GLN A 566 -2.11 40.40 -24.35
C GLN A 566 -3.46 40.45 -25.10
N VAL A 567 -3.94 39.31 -25.59
CA VAL A 567 -5.08 39.25 -26.53
C VAL A 567 -6.24 38.46 -25.96
N LEU A 568 -7.44 39.06 -25.97
CA LEU A 568 -8.72 38.37 -25.71
C LEU A 568 -9.31 37.87 -27.03
N TYR A 569 -9.41 36.57 -27.23
CA TYR A 569 -9.75 35.94 -28.51
C TYR A 569 -11.06 35.14 -28.41
N ALA A 570 -12.01 35.41 -29.31
CA ALA A 570 -13.24 34.61 -29.48
C ALA A 570 -13.15 33.75 -30.75
N GLY A 571 -13.46 32.47 -30.63
CA GLY A 571 -13.45 31.52 -31.75
C GLY A 571 -12.13 30.78 -31.91
N ARG A 572 -11.97 30.00 -32.97
CA ARG A 572 -10.82 29.13 -33.20
C ARG A 572 -9.80 29.79 -34.17
N PRO A 573 -8.53 29.91 -33.77
CA PRO A 573 -7.46 30.37 -34.66
C PRO A 573 -7.28 29.46 -35.87
N GLU A 574 -6.95 30.05 -37.02
CA GLU A 574 -6.59 29.26 -38.20
C GLU A 574 -5.36 28.41 -37.92
N LYS A 575 -5.39 27.10 -38.24
CA LYS A 575 -4.23 26.21 -38.02
C LYS A 575 -2.94 26.70 -38.68
N SER A 576 -3.05 27.38 -39.81
CA SER A 576 -1.95 27.98 -40.57
C SER A 576 -1.33 29.19 -39.88
N SER A 577 -2.05 29.84 -38.97
CA SER A 577 -1.60 31.06 -38.30
C SER A 577 -0.49 30.77 -37.28
N ALA A 578 0.23 31.82 -36.89
CA ALA A 578 1.25 31.71 -35.84
C ALA A 578 0.66 31.24 -34.49
N ILE A 579 -0.60 31.59 -34.22
CA ILE A 579 -1.33 31.20 -33.00
C ILE A 579 -1.86 29.77 -33.11
N GLY A 580 -2.39 29.37 -34.27
CA GLY A 580 -2.80 27.99 -34.54
C GLY A 580 -1.67 26.99 -34.37
N LYS A 581 -0.47 27.32 -34.87
CA LYS A 581 0.77 26.50 -34.70
C LYS A 581 1.28 26.46 -33.26
N LEU A 582 0.97 27.48 -32.46
CA LEU A 582 1.35 27.58 -31.05
C LEU A 582 0.48 26.66 -30.18
N LEU A 583 -0.84 26.68 -30.42
CA LEU A 583 -1.82 25.87 -29.69
C LEU A 583 -1.73 24.38 -30.01
N ASP A 584 -1.26 24.01 -31.21
CA ASP A 584 -1.04 22.60 -31.61
C ASP A 584 0.15 21.94 -30.87
N LYS A 585 1.02 22.70 -30.19
CA LYS A 585 2.26 22.19 -29.58
C LYS A 585 2.26 22.08 -28.06
N THR A 586 1.27 22.61 -27.34
CA THR A 586 1.30 22.62 -25.87
C THR A 586 -0.09 22.78 -25.28
N PHE A 587 -0.70 21.68 -24.84
CA PHE A 587 -1.90 21.78 -24.01
C PHE A 587 -1.45 22.08 -22.57
N LYS A 588 -1.37 23.37 -22.21
CA LYS A 588 -1.18 23.84 -20.83
C LYS A 588 -2.55 24.23 -20.26
N LEU A 589 -3.09 23.45 -19.31
CA LEU A 589 -4.28 23.84 -18.56
C LEU A 589 -3.83 24.23 -17.14
N VAL A 590 -3.77 25.54 -16.85
CA VAL A 590 -3.43 26.07 -15.53
C VAL A 590 -4.72 26.43 -14.81
N TRP A 591 -4.95 25.85 -13.63
CA TRP A 591 -6.06 26.15 -12.73
C TRP A 591 -5.51 26.80 -11.47
N THR A 592 -6.14 27.89 -11.05
CA THR A 592 -5.90 28.52 -9.75
C THR A 592 -7.09 28.21 -8.85
N THR A 593 -6.86 27.57 -7.71
CA THR A 593 -7.89 27.41 -6.68
C THR A 593 -7.33 27.91 -5.36
N ALA A 594 -8.00 28.89 -4.74
CA ALA A 594 -7.81 29.33 -3.36
C ALA A 594 -6.37 29.16 -2.80
N GLY A 595 -5.39 29.88 -3.37
CA GLY A 595 -3.99 29.86 -2.89
C GLY A 595 -3.04 28.82 -3.52
N ARG A 596 -3.54 27.90 -4.35
CA ARG A 596 -2.76 26.89 -5.08
C ARG A 596 -2.82 27.05 -6.60
N ASN A 597 -1.74 26.64 -7.28
CA ASN A 597 -1.70 26.47 -8.73
C ASN A 597 -1.55 24.99 -9.10
N ASP A 598 -2.54 24.45 -9.82
CA ASP A 598 -2.49 23.13 -10.42
C ASP A 598 -2.33 23.29 -11.94
N MET A 599 -1.26 22.72 -12.52
CA MET A 599 -1.05 22.72 -13.96
C MET A 599 -1.07 21.30 -14.51
N VAL A 600 -1.91 21.07 -15.52
CA VAL A 600 -1.95 19.82 -16.27
C VAL A 600 -1.28 20.03 -17.62
N LEU A 601 -0.32 19.17 -17.92
CA LEU A 601 0.50 19.18 -19.12
C LEU A 601 0.46 17.81 -19.81
N GLU A 602 0.08 17.79 -21.09
CA GLU A 602 0.25 16.62 -21.94
C GLU A 602 1.63 16.67 -22.62
N LEU A 603 2.44 15.64 -22.42
CA LEU A 603 3.78 15.50 -22.96
C LEU A 603 3.73 14.81 -24.34
N ALA A 604 4.73 15.07 -25.19
CA ALA A 604 4.76 14.62 -26.59
C ALA A 604 4.67 13.09 -26.78
N ASP A 605 4.96 12.33 -25.74
CA ASP A 605 4.93 10.86 -25.71
C ASP A 605 3.66 10.28 -25.08
N GLY A 606 2.62 11.10 -24.92
CA GLY A 606 1.31 10.68 -24.42
C GLY A 606 1.23 10.58 -22.89
N LEU A 607 2.24 11.07 -22.16
CA LEU A 607 2.18 11.16 -20.70
C LEU A 607 1.43 12.42 -20.25
N ILE A 608 0.70 12.34 -19.14
CA ILE A 608 0.01 13.48 -18.53
C ILE A 608 0.65 13.82 -17.20
N ALA A 609 1.22 15.01 -17.07
CA ALA A 609 1.81 15.55 -15.85
C ALA A 609 0.85 16.52 -15.14
N ASN A 610 0.52 16.24 -13.88
CA ASN A 610 -0.16 17.14 -12.96
C ASN A 610 0.88 17.76 -12.03
N ILE A 611 1.24 19.01 -12.27
CA ILE A 611 2.23 19.79 -11.51
C ILE A 611 1.48 20.61 -10.48
N ARG A 612 1.90 20.52 -9.22
CA ARG A 612 1.40 21.30 -8.10
C ARG A 612 2.52 22.10 -7.46
N CYS A 613 2.31 23.41 -7.38
CA CYS A 613 3.15 24.35 -6.67
C CYS A 613 2.27 25.54 -6.28
N ILE A 614 2.54 26.20 -5.16
CA ILE A 614 1.81 27.43 -4.84
C ILE A 614 2.13 28.56 -5.83
N SER A 615 3.27 28.50 -6.53
CA SER A 615 3.68 29.49 -7.52
C SER A 615 3.36 29.06 -8.95
N ALA A 616 2.56 29.87 -9.66
CA ALA A 616 2.29 29.68 -11.08
C ALA A 616 3.57 29.68 -11.93
N ALA A 617 4.50 30.60 -11.64
CA ALA A 617 5.80 30.64 -12.31
C ALA A 617 6.67 29.43 -11.97
N GLY A 618 6.53 28.89 -10.75
CA GLY A 618 7.17 27.62 -10.35
C GLY A 618 6.63 26.44 -11.15
N CYS A 619 5.30 26.37 -11.35
CA CYS A 619 4.68 25.40 -12.24
C CYS A 619 5.24 25.49 -13.67
N GLU A 620 5.32 26.70 -14.25
CA GLU A 620 5.87 26.93 -15.59
C GLU A 620 7.33 26.45 -15.72
N LEU A 621 8.17 26.80 -14.74
CA LEU A 621 9.58 26.38 -14.70
C LEU A 621 9.73 24.86 -14.74
N ILE A 622 8.91 24.14 -13.95
CA ILE A 622 8.89 22.67 -13.91
C ILE A 622 8.39 22.08 -15.24
N ALA A 623 7.34 22.64 -15.82
CA ALA A 623 6.82 22.17 -17.11
C ALA A 623 7.84 22.31 -18.24
N ASP A 624 8.60 23.38 -18.26
CA ASP A 624 9.58 23.61 -19.32
C ASP A 624 10.69 22.54 -19.27
N ALA A 625 11.15 22.16 -18.08
CA ALA A 625 12.09 21.05 -17.91
C ALA A 625 11.50 19.69 -18.31
N LEU A 626 10.24 19.40 -17.90
CA LEU A 626 9.54 18.16 -18.24
C LEU A 626 9.29 18.03 -19.75
N THR A 627 8.85 19.11 -20.40
CA THR A 627 8.57 19.15 -21.84
C THR A 627 9.84 18.95 -22.65
N ALA A 628 10.93 19.60 -22.24
CA ALA A 628 12.22 19.52 -22.92
C ALA A 628 13.00 18.22 -22.61
N ARG A 629 12.52 17.38 -21.68
CA ARG A 629 13.22 16.17 -21.21
C ARG A 629 14.66 16.43 -20.78
N ARG A 630 14.89 17.59 -20.15
CA ARG A 630 16.23 18.01 -19.72
C ARG A 630 16.37 17.93 -18.20
N PRO A 631 17.62 17.88 -17.69
CA PRO A 631 17.87 18.02 -16.27
C PRO A 631 17.28 19.33 -15.74
N PHE A 632 16.61 19.26 -14.59
CA PHE A 632 16.29 20.43 -13.80
C PHE A 632 17.52 20.80 -12.99
N THR A 633 17.94 22.05 -12.99
CA THR A 633 19.25 22.44 -12.44
C THR A 633 19.18 22.92 -11.01
N ARG A 634 20.31 22.91 -10.30
CA ARG A 634 20.43 23.54 -8.97
C ARG A 634 20.00 25.01 -8.97
N GLN A 635 20.36 25.80 -9.99
CA GLN A 635 19.97 27.22 -10.07
C GLN A 635 18.45 27.37 -10.25
N GLU A 636 17.82 26.50 -11.03
CA GLU A 636 16.36 26.48 -11.19
C GLU A 636 15.66 26.08 -9.89
N ASN A 637 16.25 25.19 -9.10
CA ASN A 637 15.73 24.86 -7.76
C ASN A 637 15.77 26.07 -6.81
N VAL A 638 16.90 26.80 -6.78
CA VAL A 638 17.01 28.05 -6.01
C VAL A 638 15.96 29.08 -6.47
N LEU A 639 15.72 29.18 -7.78
CA LEU A 639 14.66 30.04 -8.32
C LEU A 639 13.27 29.56 -7.88
N LEU A 640 12.99 28.26 -7.94
CA LEU A 640 11.71 27.68 -7.51
C LEU A 640 11.42 28.00 -6.04
N ALA A 641 12.41 27.87 -5.14
CA ALA A 641 12.26 28.24 -3.74
C ALA A 641 11.90 29.72 -3.55
N LYS A 642 12.57 30.63 -4.28
CA LYS A 642 12.28 32.07 -4.25
C LYS A 642 10.90 32.40 -4.81
N LEU A 643 10.44 31.67 -5.82
CA LEU A 643 9.10 31.81 -6.38
C LEU A 643 8.02 31.36 -5.38
N VAL A 644 8.25 30.29 -4.63
CA VAL A 644 7.40 29.87 -3.50
C VAL A 644 7.41 30.94 -2.40
N ALA A 645 8.58 31.49 -2.05
CA ALA A 645 8.70 32.59 -1.08
C ALA A 645 7.88 33.82 -1.46
N ALA A 646 7.89 34.19 -2.74
CA ALA A 646 7.13 35.33 -3.25
C ALA A 646 5.62 35.14 -3.14
N GLU A 647 5.11 33.91 -3.24
CA GLU A 647 3.69 33.61 -3.00
C GLU A 647 3.35 33.62 -1.51
N LEU A 648 4.20 33.03 -0.66
CA LEU A 648 4.03 33.07 0.79
C LEU A 648 4.00 34.51 1.34
N ALA A 649 4.79 35.43 0.78
CA ALA A 649 4.78 36.83 1.20
C ALA A 649 3.43 37.54 0.93
N LYS A 650 2.58 37.00 0.04
CA LYS A 650 1.26 37.61 -0.27
C LYS A 650 0.21 37.33 0.78
N SER A 651 0.36 36.28 1.60
CA SER A 651 -0.62 35.89 2.63
C SER A 651 -0.47 36.65 3.96
N SER A 652 0.11 37.86 3.93
CA SER A 652 0.43 38.69 5.12
C SER A 652 1.45 38.11 6.10
N VAL A 653 2.13 37.01 5.73
CA VAL A 653 3.25 36.46 6.48
C VAL A 653 4.44 37.43 6.43
N LYS A 654 5.01 37.76 7.59
CA LYS A 654 6.19 38.63 7.69
C LYS A 654 7.45 37.79 7.88
N PRO A 655 8.58 38.11 7.22
CA PRO A 655 9.86 37.45 7.46
C PRO A 655 10.27 37.51 8.93
N CYS A 656 10.80 36.41 9.47
CA CYS A 656 11.32 36.31 10.83
C CYS A 656 12.75 35.76 10.83
N SER A 657 13.59 36.26 11.75
CA SER A 657 14.94 35.72 11.92
C SER A 657 14.89 34.29 12.45
N ILE A 658 15.68 33.41 11.85
CA ILE A 658 15.98 32.10 12.41
C ILE A 658 17.00 32.31 13.55
N PRO A 659 16.80 31.76 14.76
CA PRO A 659 17.70 31.98 15.88
C PRO A 659 19.16 31.61 15.58
N ASP A 660 20.09 32.44 16.04
CA ASP A 660 21.52 32.18 15.92
C ASP A 660 21.83 30.82 16.57
N ASN A 661 22.39 29.87 15.79
CA ASN A 661 22.65 28.46 16.13
C ASN A 661 21.50 27.46 15.92
N CYS A 662 20.36 27.84 15.35
CA CYS A 662 19.33 26.90 14.93
C CYS A 662 19.27 26.78 13.41
N ASP A 663 18.97 25.57 12.93
CA ASP A 663 18.61 25.33 11.54
C ASP A 663 17.14 24.92 11.45
N LEU A 664 16.47 25.28 10.36
CA LEU A 664 15.18 24.69 10.01
C LEU A 664 15.38 23.24 9.55
N MET A 665 14.51 22.37 10.03
CA MET A 665 14.51 20.94 9.74
C MET A 665 13.08 20.46 9.49
N ALA A 666 12.90 19.60 8.49
CA ALA A 666 11.61 18.99 8.20
C ALA A 666 11.73 17.47 8.00
N ALA A 667 10.67 16.78 8.38
CA ALA A 667 10.57 15.33 8.30
C ALA A 667 9.12 14.88 8.24
N ASP A 668 8.95 13.62 7.82
CA ASP A 668 7.74 12.89 8.11
C ASP A 668 7.78 12.34 9.53
N VAL A 669 6.66 12.45 10.25
CA VAL A 669 6.54 12.00 11.63
C VAL A 669 5.41 11.00 11.89
N HIS A 670 4.92 10.35 10.82
CA HIS A 670 3.97 9.26 10.90
C HIS A 670 4.12 8.36 9.67
N CYS A 671 4.80 7.22 9.81
CA CYS A 671 4.97 6.27 8.73
C CYS A 671 5.20 4.85 9.25
N HIS A 672 4.96 3.87 8.36
CA HIS A 672 4.85 2.46 8.70
C HIS A 672 5.85 1.60 7.93
N SER A 673 6.27 0.50 8.56
CA SER A 673 7.17 -0.50 8.00
C SER A 673 6.50 -1.89 7.97
N ILE A 674 7.22 -2.91 7.51
CA ILE A 674 6.75 -4.30 7.54
C ILE A 674 6.51 -4.86 8.95
N TYR A 675 6.88 -4.13 10.02
CA TYR A 675 6.58 -4.54 11.39
C TYR A 675 5.10 -4.37 11.73
N SER A 676 4.35 -3.63 10.91
CA SER A 676 2.90 -3.52 10.95
C SER A 676 2.28 -3.81 9.58
N ASP A 677 1.91 -2.79 8.83
CA ASP A 677 1.23 -2.87 7.52
C ASP A 677 1.86 -1.98 6.44
N GLY A 678 3.03 -1.40 6.71
CA GLY A 678 3.87 -0.77 5.71
C GLY A 678 4.49 -1.77 4.72
N LEU A 679 4.87 -1.28 3.54
CA LEU A 679 5.46 -2.12 2.49
C LEU A 679 6.97 -2.31 2.62
N LEU A 680 7.68 -1.33 3.17
CA LEU A 680 9.15 -1.33 3.23
C LEU A 680 9.67 -1.84 4.57
N THR A 681 10.85 -2.44 4.56
CA THR A 681 11.62 -2.67 5.79
C THR A 681 11.89 -1.33 6.47
N PRO A 682 12.12 -1.27 7.80
CA PRO A 682 12.52 -0.02 8.45
C PRO A 682 13.68 0.70 7.72
N LEU A 683 14.67 -0.07 7.23
CA LEU A 683 15.79 0.49 6.46
C LEU A 683 15.34 1.04 5.10
N GLY A 684 14.41 0.35 4.42
CA GLY A 684 13.78 0.85 3.19
C GLY A 684 13.02 2.16 3.42
N VAL A 685 12.28 2.28 4.53
CA VAL A 685 11.60 3.52 4.93
C VAL A 685 12.62 4.65 5.14
N LEU A 686 13.72 4.38 5.85
CA LEU A 686 14.81 5.34 6.03
C LEU A 686 15.47 5.75 4.71
N ALA A 687 15.71 4.80 3.79
CA ALA A 687 16.26 5.08 2.48
C ALA A 687 15.31 5.95 1.64
N ALA A 688 14.00 5.68 1.68
CA ALA A 688 12.98 6.51 1.03
C ALA A 688 12.89 7.93 1.63
N ALA A 689 13.04 8.07 2.95
CA ALA A 689 13.07 9.35 3.65
C ALA A 689 14.30 10.20 3.27
N LEU A 690 15.49 9.57 3.19
CA LEU A 690 16.73 10.21 2.75
C LEU A 690 16.70 10.57 1.27
N TYR A 691 16.11 9.72 0.42
CA TYR A 691 15.88 10.08 -0.98
C TYR A 691 14.92 11.27 -1.11
N SER A 692 13.99 11.38 -0.16
CA SER A 692 13.11 12.54 -0.01
C SER A 692 13.75 13.70 0.77
N GLN A 693 15.06 13.67 1.05
CA GLN A 693 15.82 14.75 1.71
C GLN A 693 15.32 15.15 3.11
N MET A 694 14.74 14.24 3.87
CA MET A 694 14.32 14.53 5.25
C MET A 694 15.53 14.70 6.17
N ASP A 695 15.42 15.59 7.17
CA ASP A 695 16.48 15.85 8.15
C ASP A 695 16.44 14.93 9.38
N PHE A 696 15.27 14.35 9.64
CA PHE A 696 14.99 13.35 10.67
C PHE A 696 13.83 12.47 10.18
N LEU A 697 13.44 11.44 10.93
CA LEU A 697 12.31 10.58 10.61
C LEU A 697 11.72 10.01 11.89
N LEU A 698 10.40 9.86 11.96
CA LEU A 698 9.73 9.05 12.97
C LEU A 698 8.97 7.92 12.30
N ILE A 699 9.28 6.67 12.67
CA ILE A 699 8.56 5.47 12.26
C ILE A 699 7.65 5.06 13.43
N ALA A 700 6.36 4.87 13.16
CA ALA A 700 5.32 4.62 14.14
C ALA A 700 4.45 3.42 13.72
N ASP A 701 5.07 2.25 13.57
CA ASP A 701 4.37 1.01 13.25
C ASP A 701 3.20 0.75 14.23
N HIS A 702 2.10 0.20 13.72
CA HIS A 702 0.95 -0.14 14.55
C HIS A 702 1.31 -1.08 15.70
N GLU A 703 1.00 -0.67 16.93
CA GLU A 703 1.12 -1.45 18.17
C GLU A 703 2.54 -1.96 18.47
N THR A 704 3.57 -1.46 17.76
CA THR A 704 4.95 -1.82 18.07
C THR A 704 6.01 -0.79 17.65
N ALA A 705 6.81 -0.32 18.60
CA ALA A 705 8.09 0.33 18.33
C ALA A 705 9.27 -0.62 17.94
N ALA A 706 9.07 -1.94 17.85
CA ALA A 706 10.19 -2.90 17.75
C ALA A 706 11.03 -2.74 16.48
N GLY A 707 10.41 -2.44 15.33
CA GLY A 707 11.10 -2.30 14.06
C GLY A 707 12.06 -1.12 14.04
N VAL A 708 11.59 0.03 14.52
CA VAL A 708 12.38 1.27 14.59
C VAL A 708 13.49 1.20 15.64
N LEU A 709 13.23 0.59 16.81
CA LEU A 709 14.25 0.37 17.84
C LEU A 709 15.38 -0.54 17.33
N THR A 710 15.03 -1.61 16.60
CA THR A 710 16.01 -2.50 15.96
C THR A 710 16.85 -1.76 14.92
N LEU A 711 16.22 -0.91 14.12
CA LEU A 711 16.93 -0.10 13.13
C LEU A 711 17.90 0.89 13.82
N GLN A 712 17.48 1.59 14.87
CA GLN A 712 18.35 2.50 15.62
C GLN A 712 19.64 1.82 16.10
N GLN A 713 19.53 0.60 16.65
CA GLN A 713 20.68 -0.20 17.06
C GLN A 713 21.60 -0.53 15.89
N LYS A 714 21.04 -0.96 14.75
CA LYS A 714 21.82 -1.20 13.51
C LYS A 714 22.51 0.09 13.03
N LEU A 715 21.81 1.23 12.99
CA LEU A 715 22.42 2.50 12.57
C LEU A 715 23.62 2.87 13.46
N GLN A 716 23.47 2.71 14.77
CA GLN A 716 24.55 2.95 15.74
C GLN A 716 25.74 2.02 15.51
N SER A 717 25.52 0.72 15.29
CA SER A 717 26.61 -0.25 15.06
C SER A 717 27.39 0.02 13.78
N PHE A 718 26.76 0.65 12.78
CA PHE A 718 27.39 1.06 11.52
C PHE A 718 27.83 2.53 11.51
N GLY A 719 27.78 3.23 12.65
CA GLY A 719 28.24 4.62 12.76
C GLY A 719 27.35 5.66 12.05
N PHE A 720 26.16 5.28 11.58
CA PHE A 720 25.23 6.18 10.89
C PHE A 720 24.39 6.98 11.91
N LYS A 721 24.54 8.31 11.92
CA LYS A 721 23.99 9.19 12.98
C LYS A 721 22.74 9.95 12.56
N PHE A 722 21.93 9.36 11.68
CA PHE A 722 20.67 9.98 11.26
C PHE A 722 19.67 10.05 12.43
N PRO A 723 18.96 11.18 12.66
CA PRO A 723 17.98 11.30 13.73
C PRO A 723 16.71 10.49 13.40
N LEU A 724 16.73 9.22 13.79
CA LEU A 724 15.59 8.32 13.72
C LEU A 724 14.88 8.29 15.07
N ILE A 725 13.61 8.69 15.13
CA ILE A 725 12.79 8.74 16.34
C ILE A 725 11.94 7.48 16.39
N ALA A 726 12.02 6.75 17.49
CA ALA A 726 11.17 5.59 17.73
C ALA A 726 9.79 6.04 18.21
N GLY A 727 8.76 5.71 17.44
CA GLY A 727 7.37 5.88 17.84
C GLY A 727 6.57 4.61 17.63
N GLU A 728 5.29 4.69 17.97
CA GLU A 728 4.29 3.63 17.80
C GLU A 728 2.93 4.29 17.56
N GLU A 729 2.18 3.80 16.56
CA GLU A 729 0.79 4.17 16.37
C GLU A 729 -0.09 3.15 17.10
N SER A 730 -0.84 3.61 18.10
CA SER A 730 -1.84 2.78 18.76
C SER A 730 -3.21 3.03 18.13
N SER A 731 -3.81 1.96 17.61
CA SER A 731 -5.12 1.95 16.94
C SER A 731 -6.24 1.69 17.96
N LEU A 732 -6.90 2.75 18.41
CA LEU A 732 -8.00 2.64 19.36
C LEU A 732 -9.35 2.84 18.66
N PRO A 733 -10.46 2.33 19.24
CA PRO A 733 -11.81 2.68 18.79
C PRO A 733 -12.08 4.19 18.81
N ASP A 734 -11.36 4.95 19.64
CA ASP A 734 -11.53 6.39 19.85
C ASP A 734 -10.64 7.26 18.94
N GLY A 735 -9.90 6.63 18.03
CA GLY A 735 -8.97 7.24 17.09
C GLY A 735 -7.57 6.66 17.23
N HIS A 736 -6.65 7.04 16.34
CA HIS A 736 -5.27 6.56 16.42
C HIS A 736 -4.36 7.60 17.06
N LEU A 737 -3.36 7.11 17.79
CA LEU A 737 -2.45 7.93 18.58
C LEU A 737 -0.99 7.55 18.33
N ASN A 738 -0.14 8.52 17.98
CA ASN A 738 1.30 8.30 17.97
C ASN A 738 1.91 8.64 19.32
N SER A 739 2.68 7.72 19.88
CA SER A 739 3.46 7.93 21.09
C SER A 739 4.96 8.00 20.77
N TYR A 740 5.67 9.06 21.18
CA TYR A 740 7.10 9.24 20.90
C TYR A 740 7.82 10.29 21.77
N PRO A 741 9.16 10.19 21.94
CA PRO A 741 9.99 9.04 21.61
C PRO A 741 9.75 7.89 22.61
N LEU A 742 9.75 6.67 22.12
CA LEU A 742 9.61 5.45 22.92
C LEU A 742 10.96 4.74 23.11
N THR A 743 11.10 4.03 24.23
CA THR A 743 12.21 3.10 24.46
C THR A 743 11.78 1.63 24.35
N GLU A 744 10.48 1.38 24.47
CA GLU A 744 9.84 0.08 24.29
C GLU A 744 8.39 0.29 23.79
N SER A 745 7.80 -0.75 23.21
CA SER A 745 6.40 -0.70 22.76
C SER A 745 5.43 -0.40 23.90
N ILE A 746 4.32 0.28 23.60
CA ILE A 746 3.25 0.46 24.58
C ILE A 746 2.48 -0.86 24.70
N PRO A 747 2.02 -1.27 25.90
CA PRO A 747 1.21 -2.47 26.02
C PRO A 747 -0.05 -2.39 25.15
N PHE A 748 -0.30 -3.42 24.35
CA PHE A 748 -1.48 -3.51 23.49
C PHE A 748 -2.79 -3.56 24.29
N GLY A 749 -3.88 -3.03 23.73
CA GLY A 749 -5.23 -3.14 24.30
C GLY A 749 -5.53 -2.18 25.46
N LEU A 750 -4.74 -1.14 25.67
CA LEU A 750 -5.01 -0.10 26.67
C LEU A 750 -6.19 0.79 26.24
N SER A 751 -6.92 1.33 27.21
CA SER A 751 -7.89 2.41 26.94
C SER A 751 -7.16 3.70 26.57
N PHE A 752 -7.86 4.64 25.93
CA PHE A 752 -7.33 5.94 25.53
C PHE A 752 -6.53 6.66 26.64
N GLU A 753 -7.10 6.76 27.85
CA GLU A 753 -6.44 7.44 28.99
C GLU A 753 -5.26 6.63 29.54
N LYS A 754 -5.38 5.31 29.60
CA LYS A 754 -4.29 4.43 30.10
C LYS A 754 -3.12 4.41 29.12
N LEU A 755 -3.40 4.52 27.83
CA LEU A 755 -2.40 4.62 26.79
C LEU A 755 -1.59 5.91 26.93
N ILE A 756 -2.29 7.04 27.11
CA ILE A 756 -1.65 8.32 27.38
C ILE A 756 -0.77 8.25 28.63
N GLN A 757 -1.29 7.65 29.71
CA GLN A 757 -0.51 7.46 30.94
C GLN A 757 0.73 6.57 30.71
N ALA A 758 0.61 5.48 29.96
CA ALA A 758 1.72 4.58 29.65
C ALA A 758 2.80 5.27 28.80
N ALA A 759 2.39 6.05 27.79
CA ALA A 759 3.30 6.84 26.97
C ALA A 759 4.02 7.90 27.81
N HIS A 760 3.28 8.66 28.63
CA HIS A 760 3.84 9.67 29.52
C HIS A 760 4.77 9.08 30.59
N ALA A 761 4.52 7.84 31.04
CA ALA A 761 5.41 7.14 31.96
C ALA A 761 6.79 6.83 31.36
N GLN A 762 6.88 6.64 30.04
CA GLN A 762 8.16 6.57 29.31
C GLN A 762 8.75 7.97 29.00
N GLY A 763 8.05 9.05 29.35
CA GLY A 763 8.42 10.41 28.99
C GLY A 763 8.15 10.76 27.53
N ALA A 764 7.36 9.96 26.81
CA ALA A 764 6.88 10.26 25.46
C ALA A 764 5.81 11.37 25.50
N LEU A 765 5.51 11.95 24.34
CA LEU A 765 4.31 12.72 24.09
C LEU A 765 3.29 11.85 23.34
N VAL A 766 2.03 12.29 23.34
CA VAL A 766 0.97 11.65 22.55
C VAL A 766 0.36 12.62 21.55
N GLN A 767 0.48 12.25 20.27
CA GLN A 767 -0.08 12.96 19.12
C GLN A 767 -1.42 12.35 18.73
N TYR A 768 -2.37 13.20 18.35
CA TYR A 768 -3.63 12.74 17.77
C TYR A 768 -3.51 12.59 16.26
N ASN A 769 -3.59 11.36 15.77
CA ASN A 769 -3.41 11.06 14.35
C ASN A 769 -4.70 11.26 13.57
N HIS A 770 -4.55 11.74 12.34
CA HIS A 770 -5.57 11.94 11.31
C HIS A 770 -7.01 12.09 11.85
N PRO A 771 -7.29 13.09 12.71
CA PRO A 771 -8.50 13.10 13.54
C PRO A 771 -9.81 13.22 12.76
N ALA A 772 -9.76 13.58 11.49
CA ALA A 772 -10.91 13.68 10.61
C ALA A 772 -11.35 12.32 9.99
N THR A 773 -10.50 11.29 10.03
CA THR A 773 -10.72 10.05 9.26
C THR A 773 -11.22 8.90 10.12
N TYR A 774 -10.60 8.66 11.28
CA TYR A 774 -10.82 7.44 12.08
C TYR A 774 -11.22 7.68 13.54
N SER A 775 -11.55 8.92 13.92
CA SER A 775 -11.90 9.27 15.30
C SER A 775 -13.40 9.20 15.59
N ASN A 776 -13.73 8.58 16.74
CA ASN A 776 -15.07 8.63 17.36
C ASN A 776 -15.20 9.72 18.45
N ARG A 777 -14.13 10.48 18.74
CA ARG A 777 -14.09 11.55 19.76
C ARG A 777 -14.51 12.89 19.17
N ARG A 778 -15.80 13.00 18.86
CA ARG A 778 -16.40 14.22 18.31
C ARG A 778 -16.23 15.43 19.23
N ASP A 779 -16.14 15.21 20.54
CA ASP A 779 -15.82 16.24 21.52
C ASP A 779 -14.46 16.89 21.25
N LEU A 780 -13.42 16.08 21.00
CA LEU A 780 -12.07 16.57 20.69
C LEU A 780 -12.00 17.20 19.30
N GLN A 781 -12.73 16.64 18.32
CA GLN A 781 -12.82 17.23 16.99
C GLN A 781 -13.48 18.60 17.00
N LEU A 782 -14.48 18.84 17.86
CA LEU A 782 -15.21 20.10 17.90
C LEU A 782 -14.56 21.15 18.79
N ASN A 783 -13.93 20.74 19.90
CA ASN A 783 -13.45 21.65 20.95
C ASN A 783 -11.92 21.72 21.05
N GLY A 784 -11.20 20.91 20.28
CA GLY A 784 -9.75 20.75 20.38
C GLY A 784 -9.35 19.73 21.46
N ILE A 785 -8.05 19.57 21.65
CA ILE A 785 -7.47 18.52 22.50
C ILE A 785 -7.06 18.99 23.90
N ALA A 786 -7.39 20.24 24.25
CA ALA A 786 -7.01 20.84 25.54
C ALA A 786 -7.55 20.01 26.72
N GLY A 787 -6.68 19.69 27.69
CA GLY A 787 -7.05 18.90 28.87
C GLY A 787 -7.24 17.40 28.63
N SER A 788 -7.06 16.90 27.40
CA SER A 788 -7.19 15.46 27.08
C SER A 788 -5.94 14.64 27.39
N GLY A 789 -4.79 15.30 27.62
CA GLY A 789 -3.47 14.67 27.71
C GLY A 789 -2.76 14.50 26.36
N LEU A 790 -3.46 14.71 25.24
CA LEU A 790 -2.85 14.82 23.92
C LEU A 790 -2.17 16.19 23.74
N GLU A 791 -1.10 16.19 22.95
CA GLU A 791 -0.18 17.34 22.84
C GLU A 791 -0.04 17.87 21.41
N ALA A 792 -0.43 17.09 20.41
CA ALA A 792 -0.31 17.43 18.99
C ALA A 792 -1.53 16.99 18.17
N TRP A 793 -1.75 17.69 17.06
CA TRP A 793 -2.80 17.42 16.08
C TRP A 793 -2.18 17.22 14.70
N GLU A 794 -2.46 16.08 14.08
CA GLU A 794 -2.01 15.76 12.73
C GLU A 794 -2.98 16.28 11.65
N HIS A 795 -2.41 16.72 10.52
CA HIS A 795 -3.08 17.30 9.36
C HIS A 795 -3.82 18.63 9.64
N GLU A 796 -4.25 19.29 8.57
CA GLU A 796 -4.99 20.54 8.61
C GLU A 796 -6.13 20.50 9.65
N MET A 797 -6.09 21.47 10.57
CA MET A 797 -7.18 21.66 11.53
C MET A 797 -8.45 22.13 10.82
N PRO A 798 -9.63 21.75 11.31
CA PRO A 798 -10.88 22.21 10.71
C PRO A 798 -11.03 23.74 10.78
N PRO A 799 -11.76 24.40 9.85
CA PRO A 799 -11.86 25.87 9.81
C PRO A 799 -12.40 26.54 11.08
N TYR A 800 -13.11 25.80 11.93
CA TYR A 800 -13.64 26.27 13.21
C TYR A 800 -12.64 26.12 14.37
N ALA A 801 -11.47 25.52 14.17
CA ALA A 801 -10.44 25.35 15.20
C ALA A 801 -9.95 26.67 15.77
N LYS A 802 -10.06 27.77 15.02
CA LYS A 802 -9.84 29.16 15.50
C LYS A 802 -10.66 29.54 16.74
N ASN A 803 -11.74 28.82 17.02
CA ASN A 803 -12.61 29.03 18.17
C ASN A 803 -12.28 28.10 19.36
N TRP A 804 -11.31 27.18 19.22
CA TRP A 804 -10.91 26.31 20.31
C TRP A 804 -10.27 27.11 21.44
N ALA A 805 -10.44 26.63 22.67
CA ALA A 805 -9.86 27.27 23.85
C ALA A 805 -8.33 27.35 23.75
N GLU A 806 -7.72 26.36 23.11
CA GLU A 806 -6.29 26.29 22.88
C GLU A 806 -6.02 25.60 21.53
N ILE A 807 -5.15 26.21 20.72
CA ILE A 807 -4.66 25.61 19.48
C ILE A 807 -3.49 24.66 19.83
N PRO A 808 -3.57 23.36 19.53
CA PRO A 808 -2.49 22.42 19.80
C PRO A 808 -1.31 22.59 18.83
N ALA A 809 -0.21 21.89 19.09
CA ALA A 809 0.89 21.83 18.15
C ALA A 809 0.44 21.19 16.83
N GLN A 810 0.73 21.85 15.72
CA GLN A 810 0.37 21.36 14.40
C GLN A 810 1.47 20.43 13.88
N ILE A 811 1.06 19.24 13.44
CA ILE A 811 1.92 18.21 12.86
C ILE A 811 1.47 17.97 11.42
N GLY A 812 2.46 17.83 10.53
CA GLY A 812 2.29 17.32 9.19
C GLY A 812 3.00 15.99 9.04
N SER A 813 2.31 15.00 8.48
CA SER A 813 2.88 13.68 8.24
C SER A 813 2.05 12.92 7.23
N SER A 814 2.57 11.81 6.73
CA SER A 814 1.98 11.15 5.58
C SER A 814 1.06 9.99 5.89
N ASP A 815 1.20 9.39 7.08
CA ASP A 815 0.71 8.05 7.35
C ASP A 815 1.18 7.07 6.26
N ASN A 816 2.46 7.16 5.88
CA ASN A 816 2.97 6.45 4.70
C ASN A 816 3.13 4.96 4.96
N HIS A 817 2.35 4.19 4.23
CA HIS A 817 2.46 2.73 4.13
C HIS A 817 3.18 2.28 2.85
N HIS A 818 3.47 3.22 1.94
CA HIS A 818 3.91 2.94 0.58
C HIS A 818 5.42 3.06 0.39
N THR A 819 5.88 2.75 -0.82
CA THR A 819 7.30 2.78 -1.17
C THR A 819 7.86 4.18 -1.45
N ALA A 820 7.00 5.19 -1.49
CA ALA A 820 7.30 6.57 -1.83
C ALA A 820 6.51 7.53 -0.94
N PHE A 821 7.20 8.49 -0.32
CA PHE A 821 6.56 9.48 0.55
C PHE A 821 5.78 10.54 -0.26
N PRO A 822 4.66 11.06 0.26
CA PRO A 822 4.08 12.31 -0.24
C PRO A 822 4.93 13.52 0.20
N THR A 823 4.41 14.72 -0.02
CA THR A 823 5.10 15.99 0.29
C THR A 823 4.77 16.58 1.66
N GLU A 824 3.77 16.05 2.37
CA GLU A 824 3.43 16.56 3.69
C GLU A 824 4.51 16.23 4.72
N ARG A 825 4.90 17.21 5.53
CA ARG A 825 5.94 17.12 6.57
C ARG A 825 5.65 18.01 7.75
N THR A 826 6.32 17.73 8.86
CA THR A 826 6.47 18.64 9.98
C THR A 826 7.76 19.42 9.84
N ILE A 827 7.70 20.74 9.97
CA ILE A 827 8.86 21.62 10.07
C ILE A 827 9.02 22.16 11.49
N THR A 828 10.27 22.24 11.94
CA THR A 828 10.68 22.83 13.22
C THR A 828 12.09 23.42 13.09
N TYR A 829 12.63 24.00 14.17
CA TYR A 829 14.01 24.51 14.21
C TYR A 829 14.72 24.07 15.49
N ALA A 830 15.99 23.71 15.36
CA ALA A 830 16.84 23.34 16.49
C ALA A 830 18.33 23.42 16.12
N ALA A 831 19.21 23.42 17.12
CA ALA A 831 20.65 23.28 16.91
C ALA A 831 21.07 21.85 16.53
N SER A 832 20.32 20.86 17.02
CA SER A 832 20.45 19.44 16.71
C SER A 832 19.10 18.75 16.88
N MET A 833 18.91 17.59 16.26
CA MET A 833 17.65 16.85 16.35
C MET A 833 17.85 15.49 17.02
N ASP A 834 16.94 15.16 17.94
CA ASP A 834 16.67 13.84 18.48
C ASP A 834 15.20 13.77 18.94
N GLY A 835 14.75 12.63 19.43
CA GLY A 835 13.36 12.45 19.87
C GLY A 835 12.94 13.38 21.02
N ASN A 836 13.85 13.71 21.95
CA ASN A 836 13.55 14.61 23.06
C ASN A 836 13.48 16.07 22.61
N VAL A 837 14.37 16.48 21.70
CA VAL A 837 14.32 17.81 21.08
C VAL A 837 13.03 17.99 20.31
N PHE A 838 12.66 17.01 19.47
CA PHE A 838 11.42 17.07 18.71
C PHE A 838 10.20 17.12 19.63
N LYS A 839 10.12 16.24 20.64
CA LYS A 839 9.08 16.29 21.68
C LYS A 839 8.94 17.65 22.34
N ASN A 840 10.07 18.26 22.72
CA ASN A 840 10.06 19.56 23.37
C ASN A 840 9.62 20.68 22.42
N ALA A 841 9.97 20.60 21.14
CA ALA A 841 9.47 21.53 20.13
C ALA A 841 7.95 21.42 19.97
N VAL A 842 7.40 20.19 19.93
CA VAL A 842 5.95 19.95 19.92
C VAL A 842 5.28 20.57 21.14
N ARG A 843 5.77 20.28 22.36
CA ARG A 843 5.21 20.86 23.60
C ARG A 843 5.24 22.38 23.65
N LYS A 844 6.26 22.99 23.04
CA LYS A 844 6.38 24.45 22.92
C LYS A 844 5.60 25.04 21.75
N LYS A 845 4.88 24.20 20.99
CA LYS A 845 4.17 24.57 19.75
C LYS A 845 5.10 25.22 18.72
N GLN A 846 6.34 24.74 18.66
CA GLN A 846 7.38 25.15 17.71
C GLN A 846 7.43 24.20 16.51
N THR A 847 6.26 23.72 16.07
CA THR A 847 6.10 22.86 14.89
C THR A 847 5.01 23.42 13.98
N ALA A 848 5.15 23.15 12.68
CA ALA A 848 4.15 23.46 11.67
C ALA A 848 4.08 22.33 10.64
N MET A 849 2.91 22.15 10.04
CA MET A 849 2.73 21.29 8.87
C MET A 849 3.11 22.08 7.62
N ILE A 850 3.89 21.48 6.72
CA ILE A 850 4.15 21.99 5.38
C ILE A 850 3.77 20.93 4.35
N ASP A 851 3.14 21.36 3.25
CA ASP A 851 2.86 20.47 2.12
C ASP A 851 2.80 21.27 0.81
N ALA A 852 3.46 20.76 -0.22
CA ALA A 852 3.42 21.32 -1.57
C ALA A 852 2.06 21.05 -2.28
N ALA A 853 1.20 20.21 -1.69
CA ALA A 853 -0.10 19.84 -2.25
C ALA A 853 -1.32 20.38 -1.49
N SER A 854 -1.16 20.95 -0.29
CA SER A 854 -2.23 21.50 0.55
C SER A 854 -2.63 22.94 0.18
N GLU A 855 -3.82 23.38 0.60
CA GLU A 855 -4.39 24.69 0.22
C GLU A 855 -3.48 25.85 0.62
N GLU A 856 -3.12 25.88 1.90
CA GLU A 856 -2.01 26.69 2.37
C GLU A 856 -0.74 25.85 2.35
N PHE A 857 0.38 26.44 1.97
CA PHE A 857 1.66 25.74 1.96
C PHE A 857 2.16 25.38 3.37
N ILE A 858 1.74 26.14 4.38
CA ILE A 858 2.17 25.98 5.77
C ILE A 858 1.04 26.29 6.76
N TYR A 859 0.80 25.37 7.68
CA TYR A 859 -0.16 25.50 8.77
C TYR A 859 0.59 25.43 10.11
N GLY A 860 0.43 26.44 10.96
CA GLY A 860 1.15 26.54 12.23
C GLY A 860 1.40 27.98 12.68
N PRO A 861 2.29 28.19 13.66
CA PRO A 861 2.58 29.51 14.22
C PRO A 861 3.16 30.50 13.20
N ASP A 862 2.76 31.77 13.29
CA ASP A 862 3.24 32.84 12.39
C ASP A 862 4.77 33.00 12.42
N GLU A 863 5.41 32.74 13.55
CA GLU A 863 6.87 32.77 13.69
C GLU A 863 7.54 31.76 12.74
N LEU A 864 7.04 30.51 12.70
CA LEU A 864 7.55 29.48 11.80
C LEU A 864 7.25 29.80 10.33
N LYS A 865 6.07 30.36 10.04
CA LYS A 865 5.74 30.87 8.69
C LYS A 865 6.75 31.93 8.25
N GLY A 866 7.09 32.87 9.14
CA GLY A 866 8.06 33.92 8.89
C GLY A 866 9.49 33.42 8.73
N MET A 867 9.91 32.46 9.55
CA MET A 867 11.23 31.81 9.41
C MET A 867 11.35 31.05 8.09
N LEU A 868 10.31 30.30 7.70
CA LEU A 868 10.28 29.60 6.42
C LEU A 868 10.33 30.57 5.24
N LEU A 869 9.61 31.70 5.33
CA LEU A 869 9.68 32.76 4.32
C LEU A 869 11.11 33.30 4.18
N THR A 870 11.79 33.64 5.29
CA THR A 870 13.19 34.06 5.29
C THR A 870 14.11 33.00 4.67
N ALA A 871 13.88 31.72 5.02
CA ALA A 871 14.67 30.62 4.51
C ALA A 871 14.52 30.45 3.00
N LEU A 872 13.30 30.53 2.47
CA LEU A 872 13.03 30.38 1.04
C LEU A 872 13.47 31.59 0.19
N GLN A 873 13.64 32.77 0.81
CA GLN A 873 14.23 33.95 0.15
C GLN A 873 15.75 33.79 -0.05
N GLU A 874 16.44 33.13 0.87
CA GLU A 874 17.87 32.81 0.83
C GLU A 874 18.13 31.30 1.02
N PRO A 875 17.61 30.43 0.12
CA PRO A 875 17.53 28.98 0.34
C PRO A 875 18.91 28.33 0.45
N GLU A 876 19.92 28.85 -0.25
CA GLU A 876 21.28 28.31 -0.16
C GLU A 876 21.88 28.48 1.23
N LYS A 877 21.58 29.60 1.91
CA LYS A 877 22.11 29.94 3.22
C LYS A 877 21.39 29.16 4.33
N TYR A 878 20.06 29.13 4.29
CA TYR A 878 19.26 28.64 5.41
C TYR A 878 18.68 27.24 5.23
N LEU A 879 18.65 26.70 4.01
CA LEU A 879 18.10 25.36 3.73
C LEU A 879 19.17 24.42 3.19
N HIS A 880 19.82 24.76 2.07
CA HIS A 880 20.74 23.84 1.38
C HIS A 880 22.02 23.60 2.19
N THR A 881 22.74 24.67 2.55
CA THR A 881 24.01 24.54 3.28
C THR A 881 23.83 23.82 4.63
N PRO A 882 22.81 24.15 5.45
CA PRO A 882 22.53 23.41 6.68
C PRO A 882 22.17 21.94 6.45
N HIS A 883 21.30 21.64 5.47
CA HIS A 883 20.92 20.28 5.12
C HIS A 883 22.13 19.43 4.71
N TYR A 884 22.97 19.95 3.80
CA TYR A 884 24.18 19.27 3.34
C TYR A 884 25.19 19.06 4.48
N ARG A 885 25.36 20.05 5.36
CA ARG A 885 26.21 19.92 6.56
C ARG A 885 25.71 18.80 7.48
N ARG A 886 24.39 18.68 7.68
CA ARG A 886 23.78 17.60 8.46
C ARG A 886 24.00 16.24 7.81
N LEU A 887 23.76 16.13 6.50
CA LEU A 887 23.99 14.89 5.75
C LEU A 887 25.44 14.41 5.87
N GLN A 888 26.41 15.32 5.73
CA GLN A 888 27.83 15.03 5.97
C GLN A 888 28.10 14.54 7.39
N LYS A 889 27.49 15.18 8.40
CA LYS A 889 27.63 14.78 9.80
C LYS A 889 27.03 13.40 10.07
N PHE A 890 25.88 13.09 9.47
CA PHE A 890 25.21 11.80 9.62
C PHE A 890 26.08 10.67 9.07
N LEU A 891 26.70 10.89 7.92
CA LEU A 891 27.53 9.92 7.21
C LEU A 891 28.98 9.83 7.70
N ASN A 892 29.41 10.76 8.56
CA ASN A 892 30.79 10.78 9.03
C ASN A 892 31.14 9.51 9.82
N ASN A 893 32.05 8.70 9.25
CA ASN A 893 32.44 7.35 9.72
C ASN A 893 31.33 6.28 9.61
N ALA A 894 30.29 6.50 8.79
CA ALA A 894 29.24 5.52 8.59
C ALA A 894 29.67 4.44 7.58
N ASP A 895 29.58 3.18 7.96
CA ASP A 895 29.76 2.03 7.05
C ASP A 895 28.41 1.69 6.40
N ILE A 896 28.04 2.51 5.42
CA ILE A 896 26.77 2.40 4.71
C ILE A 896 26.71 1.11 3.87
N ALA A 897 27.81 0.75 3.21
CA ALA A 897 27.88 -0.49 2.46
C ALA A 897 27.72 -1.71 3.38
N GLY A 898 28.35 -1.71 4.55
CA GLY A 898 28.18 -2.73 5.58
C GLY A 898 26.74 -2.78 6.10
N LEU A 899 26.11 -1.63 6.39
CA LEU A 899 24.71 -1.56 6.80
C LEU A 899 23.80 -2.23 5.76
N PHE A 900 23.98 -1.94 4.47
CA PHE A 900 23.19 -2.55 3.41
C PHE A 900 23.48 -4.03 3.17
N ASN A 901 24.75 -4.44 3.25
CA ASN A 901 25.13 -5.85 3.08
C ASN A 901 24.81 -6.70 4.32
N SER A 902 24.60 -6.08 5.48
CA SER A 902 24.13 -6.77 6.69
C SER A 902 22.69 -7.23 6.58
N MET A 903 21.96 -6.68 5.61
CA MET A 903 20.60 -7.09 5.32
C MET A 903 20.61 -8.35 4.46
N PRO A 904 19.60 -9.22 4.60
CA PRO A 904 19.47 -10.38 3.75
C PRO A 904 19.45 -9.97 2.26
N GLY A 905 20.17 -10.71 1.40
CA GLY A 905 20.32 -10.43 -0.03
C GLY A 905 19.07 -10.77 -0.88
N TYR A 906 19.18 -10.72 -2.22
CA TYR A 906 18.15 -11.24 -3.14
C TYR A 906 18.24 -12.76 -3.31
N THR A 907 18.68 -13.44 -2.27
CA THR A 907 18.49 -14.87 -2.25
C THR A 907 16.97 -15.08 -2.09
N PRO A 908 16.34 -16.00 -2.83
CA PRO A 908 15.31 -16.81 -2.21
C PRO A 908 16.02 -17.47 -1.02
N ILE A 909 16.12 -16.75 0.09
CA ILE A 909 16.77 -17.26 1.27
C ILE A 909 15.99 -18.51 1.59
N GLU A 910 16.68 -19.65 1.54
CA GLU A 910 16.28 -20.82 2.28
C GLU A 910 15.84 -20.33 3.66
N ARG A 911 14.52 -20.21 3.85
CA ARG A 911 13.87 -19.41 4.90
C ARG A 911 14.53 -19.68 6.24
N GLY A 912 15.45 -18.81 6.64
CA GLY A 912 16.42 -19.13 7.66
C GLY A 912 17.04 -17.87 8.25
N LEU A 913 16.38 -17.40 9.33
CA LEU A 913 16.94 -16.58 10.40
C LEU A 913 17.26 -15.12 10.05
N GLU A 914 16.30 -14.23 10.30
CA GLU A 914 16.59 -13.01 11.09
C GLU A 914 15.78 -13.08 12.38
#